data_AF-A0A220U2K3-F1
#
_entry.id   AF-A0A220U2K3-F1
#
_cell.length_a   1.000
_cell.length_b   1.000
_cell.length_c   1.000
_cell.angle_alpha   90.00
_cell.angle_beta   90.00
_cell.angle_gamma   90.00
#
_symmetry.space_group_name_H-M   'P 1'
#
loop_
_entity.id
_entity.type
_entity.pdbx_description
1 polymer ?
#
loop_
_entity_poly.entity_id
_entity_poly.type
_entity_poly.pdbx_seq_one_letter_code
_entity_poly.pdbx_strand_id
1 'polypeptide(L)'
;MSKRNVILLALLLILSSLSQVGLGSSEVSAEKRADGNDDHYEIYPLPQNEKNLGTEFSITEEVNIVVEDTIDDPTRNFLQEILGSKSLHVTISDAVVSDKTNVIIGTRNSNGYVDRYFTNNIAYDDAIFDEIDPYVLTMDKELEDKGTIAILGKDTDAAFYALASLKMIFDQIPGKEIHSMMYEDYSDTKWRGFIEGFYGFPWSHESRISLMEYGKKLKMNAYIFGPKNDKYHNQEWRKLYPEDKLAKIEELATVGNETKTRFIWAIHPGFNMINWDDYENELDTLLNKFEQLYSVGVRQFGLFMDDISTSKALENKDKHVKLITDVANWVASKGDVKPLVYTPPFYNQAWTGETGKPYLRALSKVPENVEIMWTGSGVVGTVNEKDMQWPKKLTGRDPLVWLNWPVNDYVDSRLMLGKGEVLKPGTHNIAGVVSNPMIQAELSKIALFAVADFTWNVDDFDDDQSWKDSFKYIAPDAASELETIAHHLSDPSPSSHGLVLGESENIKKKLSQFTNKFQAGDPVDGVGEQLIDEFDHVLDAISGFREKSPNEEMVKEIDPWLNSLQAVAKADKQAVKAVIALQHEDMNKAWEELGKASDSMAKSKTFTIEKLNYPDVTVEAGAKRLVPFAENLINQLDAKILTAIDPGATANIPITSYERQDMGNMVDGDEETYAYVKIIQENGDWYGVDLGKTVKVNDIRILQGRNDGDHDIFQKGILEYSVDGENWETIGDEQTGYLVEADDLDVEARYIRYRLTHAGVPGGKPDLWTAVREFTINANKDTERLYTNVEALKDTDLQTTDTSAKIKDISDITLEPGQYIGIALKTIEQIEDIELESTNQDLSVEVSENGIEWEKITADSYPNAAYVRIVNNTEEDITFDLNKFIVKLHKFAEPAVTHNYPSVYQGKLGDVYDGDLNSKVWFGGMQDAGNYVQIDMGGIVNVENVAVVINDGEGDFFREGNLQISVDGETWKTIHTFDHPEDRSLNFPDHEVPYRYKRVQVDGEQARYIRLLSTADNDVWLALNEIIVNEGSVKPGNEDFTIQANPKGMNGYEAWRAKDQKLSTYYTPRGDEEAGHLTYKLVKETEIDDVIILQNPKAISNAKVSVRDEGGWHQVGQLSKSLQTIDTSAYDHVLEIKLEWDGFVKPQIHEIIPVTRQEPVVNSVDDIAGIVKQLEKDDAFKNQQVVHALQLHLKAVKQYEKQEDAVKVIKHMNGFKTLLDYQKENNLISEKAYKTLYTVSDAFIEQWQ
;
A
#
# COMPACT_ATOMS: atom_id res chain seq x y z
N MET A 1 25.33 -29.46 52.03
CA MET A 1 24.54 -29.74 53.24
C MET A 1 23.65 -28.54 53.53
N SER A 2 22.34 -28.77 53.60
CA SER A 2 21.29 -27.75 53.81
C SER A 2 21.38 -27.07 55.18
N LYS A 3 21.12 -25.75 55.25
CA LYS A 3 20.03 -25.13 56.06
C LYS A 3 20.05 -23.59 56.06
N ARG A 4 19.00 -23.03 55.44
CA ARG A 4 18.18 -21.83 55.75
C ARG A 4 18.68 -20.68 56.66
N ASN A 5 18.51 -19.47 56.09
CA ASN A 5 17.92 -18.22 56.61
C ASN A 5 18.61 -17.43 57.75
N VAL A 6 18.89 -16.14 57.52
CA VAL A 6 18.15 -14.96 58.05
C VAL A 6 18.92 -13.64 57.70
N ILE A 7 18.23 -12.79 56.91
CA ILE A 7 18.11 -11.31 56.85
C ILE A 7 19.18 -10.39 57.53
N LEU A 8 19.52 -9.30 56.79
CA LEU A 8 19.81 -7.88 57.20
C LEU A 8 21.24 -7.31 56.90
N LEU A 9 21.28 -6.03 56.49
CA LEU A 9 22.41 -5.08 56.26
C LEU A 9 23.17 -5.15 54.91
N ALA A 10 23.70 -4.08 54.30
CA ALA A 10 23.60 -2.62 54.50
C ALA A 10 24.36 -1.89 53.37
N LEU A 11 23.97 -0.63 53.17
CA LEU A 11 24.72 0.56 52.73
C LEU A 11 26.27 0.47 52.66
N LEU A 12 26.82 1.04 51.57
CA LEU A 12 28.05 1.85 51.54
C LEU A 12 28.09 2.62 50.19
N LEU A 13 27.69 3.90 50.12
CA LEU A 13 28.49 5.13 50.28
C LEU A 13 29.71 5.23 49.35
N ILE A 14 29.68 6.18 48.39
CA ILE A 14 30.77 7.17 48.15
C ILE A 14 30.15 8.50 47.66
N LEU A 15 30.51 9.60 48.34
CA LEU A 15 30.27 11.01 48.00
C LEU A 15 31.14 11.48 46.82
N SER A 16 30.63 12.39 45.99
CA SER A 16 31.31 13.68 45.71
C SER A 16 30.47 14.66 44.89
N SER A 17 30.57 15.94 45.30
CA SER A 17 30.36 17.19 44.57
C SER A 17 28.97 17.54 44.01
N LEU A 18 28.24 18.32 44.82
CA LEU A 18 27.34 19.37 44.35
C LEU A 18 28.14 20.45 43.59
N SER A 19 27.77 20.69 42.34
CA SER A 19 27.91 21.98 41.66
C SER A 19 26.96 21.99 40.45
N GLN A 20 25.91 22.82 40.58
CA GLN A 20 25.07 23.42 39.53
C GLN A 20 24.98 22.69 38.18
N VAL A 21 23.90 21.92 38.01
CA VAL A 21 23.23 21.80 36.70
C VAL A 21 21.89 22.47 36.91
N GLY A 22 21.67 23.59 36.21
CA GLY A 22 20.40 24.28 36.22
C GLY A 22 19.32 23.32 35.74
N LEU A 23 18.37 23.01 36.61
CA LEU A 23 17.03 22.61 36.19
C LEU A 23 16.46 23.82 35.46
N GLY A 24 16.66 23.86 34.14
CA GLY A 24 15.81 24.64 33.28
C GLY A 24 14.43 24.04 33.42
N SER A 25 13.58 24.65 34.24
CA SER A 25 12.15 24.63 33.99
C SER A 25 11.99 25.00 32.52
N SER A 26 11.56 24.06 31.69
CA SER A 26 10.97 24.40 30.41
C SER A 26 9.73 25.24 30.75
N GLU A 27 9.94 26.55 30.87
CA GLU A 27 8.90 27.51 30.58
C GLU A 27 8.41 27.11 29.20
N VAL A 28 7.21 26.52 29.14
CA VAL A 28 6.43 26.43 27.92
C VAL A 28 6.42 27.86 27.39
N SER A 29 7.19 28.11 26.34
CA SER A 29 7.17 29.37 25.65
C SER A 29 5.79 29.42 25.00
N ALA A 30 4.85 30.04 25.70
CA ALA A 30 3.67 30.60 25.10
C ALA A 30 4.17 31.58 24.02
N GLU A 31 4.33 31.08 22.80
CA GLU A 31 4.43 31.94 21.63
C GLU A 31 3.16 32.77 21.63
N LYS A 32 3.32 34.03 22.01
CA LYS A 32 2.31 35.06 21.88
C LYS A 32 1.78 35.01 20.45
N ARG A 33 0.56 34.49 20.28
CA ARG A 33 -0.36 35.06 19.29
C ARG A 33 -0.58 36.52 19.70
N ALA A 34 0.27 37.37 19.15
CA ALA A 34 0.02 38.79 19.10
C ALA A 34 -0.99 39.03 17.97
N ASP A 35 -2.26 38.74 18.24
CA ASP A 35 -3.40 39.34 17.57
C ASP A 35 -4.66 39.17 18.43
N GLY A 36 -5.12 40.29 19.01
CA GLY A 36 -6.52 40.59 19.33
C GLY A 36 -7.30 39.75 20.35
N ASN A 37 -7.28 40.18 21.62
CA ASN A 37 -8.49 40.37 22.44
C ASN A 37 -9.51 39.20 22.51
N ASP A 38 -9.15 38.06 23.11
CA ASP A 38 -10.14 37.04 23.47
C ASP A 38 -10.29 36.95 24.99
N ASP A 39 -11.42 37.47 25.48
CA ASP A 39 -11.80 37.52 26.89
C ASP A 39 -12.43 36.17 27.36
N HIS A 40 -12.08 35.05 26.74
CA HIS A 40 -12.72 33.74 26.87
C HIS A 40 -11.72 32.61 27.18
N TYR A 41 -12.20 31.52 27.79
CA TYR A 41 -11.41 30.30 28.05
C TYR A 41 -11.73 29.24 27.01
N GLU A 42 -10.73 28.45 26.63
CA GLU A 42 -10.95 27.31 25.74
C GLU A 42 -11.51 26.11 26.52
N ILE A 43 -12.72 25.67 26.17
CA ILE A 43 -13.42 24.59 26.88
C ILE A 43 -13.94 23.58 25.86
N TYR A 44 -13.64 22.31 26.12
CA TYR A 44 -14.15 21.17 25.37
C TYR A 44 -14.82 20.15 26.28
N PRO A 45 -15.91 19.49 25.85
CA PRO A 45 -16.78 19.87 24.75
C PRO A 45 -17.24 21.33 24.79
N LEU A 46 -17.53 21.91 23.63
CA LEU A 46 -17.97 23.30 23.52
C LEU A 46 -19.20 23.56 24.41
N PRO A 47 -19.18 24.59 25.28
CA PRO A 47 -20.31 24.88 26.14
C PRO A 47 -21.51 25.38 25.33
N GLN A 48 -22.73 25.07 25.80
CA GLN A 48 -23.97 25.52 25.16
C GLN A 48 -24.17 27.04 25.24
N ASN A 49 -23.85 27.63 26.39
CA ASN A 49 -23.86 29.07 26.57
C ASN A 49 -22.77 29.51 27.55
N GLU A 50 -22.05 30.56 27.16
CA GLU A 50 -21.05 31.22 28.00
C GLU A 50 -21.20 32.74 27.96
N LYS A 51 -20.82 33.38 29.06
CA LYS A 51 -20.96 34.82 29.24
C LYS A 51 -19.80 35.39 30.02
N ASN A 52 -19.09 36.33 29.40
CA ASN A 52 -18.13 37.17 30.08
C ASN A 52 -18.81 38.23 30.96
N LEU A 53 -18.38 38.35 32.22
CA LEU A 53 -18.96 39.26 33.22
C LEU A 53 -18.19 40.59 33.36
N GLY A 54 -17.11 40.77 32.60
CA GLY A 54 -16.38 42.03 32.44
C GLY A 54 -15.45 42.40 33.60
N THR A 55 -15.19 41.47 34.52
CA THR A 55 -14.34 41.66 35.70
C THR A 55 -13.37 40.50 35.87
N GLU A 56 -12.36 40.66 36.73
CA GLU A 56 -11.40 39.61 37.09
C GLU A 56 -11.10 39.67 38.59
N PHE A 57 -10.62 38.57 39.16
CA PHE A 57 -10.18 38.53 40.54
C PHE A 57 -9.05 37.54 40.79
N SER A 58 -8.28 37.82 41.84
CA SER A 58 -7.22 36.95 42.32
C SER A 58 -7.77 35.97 43.37
N ILE A 59 -7.65 34.67 43.13
CA ILE A 59 -8.02 33.61 44.07
C ILE A 59 -7.10 33.71 45.30
N THR A 60 -7.69 33.81 46.50
CA THR A 60 -6.93 33.90 47.74
C THR A 60 -6.10 32.65 48.03
N GLU A 61 -4.97 32.80 48.73
CA GLU A 61 -4.12 31.68 49.18
C GLU A 61 -4.89 30.64 50.01
N GLU A 62 -5.82 31.13 50.84
CA GLU A 62 -6.74 30.31 51.62
C GLU A 62 -8.16 30.53 51.10
N VAL A 63 -8.79 29.48 50.58
CA VAL A 63 -10.16 29.48 50.05
C VAL A 63 -11.14 28.87 51.04
N ASN A 64 -12.37 29.36 51.04
CA ASN A 64 -13.49 28.75 51.76
C ASN A 64 -14.28 27.85 50.80
N ILE A 65 -14.62 26.63 51.22
CA ILE A 65 -15.48 25.73 50.46
C ILE A 65 -16.79 25.50 51.21
N VAL A 66 -17.91 25.60 50.49
CA VAL A 66 -19.23 25.15 50.94
C VAL A 66 -19.70 24.04 49.99
N VAL A 67 -19.85 22.82 50.50
CA VAL A 67 -20.30 21.66 49.71
C VAL A 67 -21.57 21.09 50.34
N GLU A 68 -22.65 21.01 49.57
CA GLU A 68 -23.90 20.39 50.06
C GLU A 68 -23.79 18.88 50.21
N ASP A 69 -24.60 18.28 51.10
CA ASP A 69 -24.62 16.83 51.37
C ASP A 69 -25.02 15.98 50.14
N THR A 70 -25.62 16.59 49.12
CA THR A 70 -26.04 15.93 47.88
C THR A 70 -24.87 15.63 46.93
N ILE A 71 -23.69 16.22 47.17
CA ILE A 71 -22.49 15.99 46.36
C ILE A 71 -21.75 14.74 46.85
N ASP A 72 -21.49 13.81 45.92
CA ASP A 72 -20.84 12.54 46.23
C ASP A 72 -19.31 12.63 46.35
N ASP A 73 -18.70 11.56 46.86
CA ASP A 73 -17.25 11.50 47.12
C ASP A 73 -16.40 11.70 45.85
N PRO A 74 -16.69 11.06 44.69
CA PRO A 74 -16.00 11.35 43.44
C PRO A 74 -15.99 12.85 43.07
N THR A 75 -17.12 13.53 43.21
CA THR A 75 -17.26 14.95 42.89
C THR A 75 -16.48 15.83 43.87
N ARG A 76 -16.49 15.48 45.17
CA ARG A 76 -15.66 16.15 46.20
C ARG A 76 -14.17 15.97 45.93
N ASN A 77 -13.76 14.77 45.58
CA ASN A 77 -12.35 14.45 45.29
C ASN A 77 -11.86 15.22 44.06
N PHE A 78 -12.68 15.34 43.02
CA PHE A 78 -12.31 16.11 41.83
C PHE A 78 -12.18 17.61 42.13
N LEU A 79 -13.07 18.18 42.96
CA LEU A 79 -12.92 19.55 43.44
C LEU A 79 -11.60 19.74 44.21
N GLN A 80 -11.23 18.79 45.09
CA GLN A 80 -9.98 18.86 45.82
C GLN A 80 -8.76 18.77 44.88
N GLU A 81 -8.82 17.93 43.85
CA GLU A 81 -7.78 17.83 42.81
C GLU A 81 -7.59 19.18 42.10
N ILE A 82 -8.68 19.84 41.68
CA ILE A 82 -8.65 21.14 41.02
C ILE A 82 -8.00 22.19 41.91
N LEU A 83 -8.42 22.32 43.17
CA LEU A 83 -7.86 23.31 44.09
C LEU A 83 -6.41 23.00 44.46
N GLY A 84 -6.06 21.72 44.56
CA GLY A 84 -4.69 21.24 44.79
C GLY A 84 -3.73 21.63 43.66
N SER A 85 -4.19 21.66 42.41
CA SER A 85 -3.38 22.05 41.25
C SER A 85 -2.78 23.47 41.35
N LYS A 86 -3.38 24.35 42.14
CA LYS A 86 -2.92 25.72 42.42
C LYS A 86 -2.35 25.91 43.83
N SER A 87 -2.08 24.81 44.54
CA SER A 87 -1.56 24.80 45.91
C SER A 87 -2.40 25.66 46.89
N LEU A 88 -3.72 25.68 46.71
CA LEU A 88 -4.63 26.49 47.55
C LEU A 88 -4.88 25.79 48.90
N HIS A 89 -4.86 26.57 49.98
CA HIS A 89 -5.24 26.07 51.30
C HIS A 89 -6.76 26.11 51.46
N VAL A 90 -7.35 25.00 51.90
CA VAL A 90 -8.81 24.83 51.97
C VAL A 90 -9.32 24.94 53.40
N THR A 91 -10.37 25.74 53.59
CA THR A 91 -11.22 25.72 54.78
C THR A 91 -12.64 25.37 54.39
N ILE A 92 -13.33 24.56 55.21
CA ILE A 92 -14.71 24.14 54.95
C ILE A 92 -15.62 24.84 55.96
N SER A 93 -16.73 25.39 55.49
CA SER A 93 -17.75 25.99 56.36
C SER A 93 -19.16 25.81 55.78
N ASP A 94 -20.17 26.23 56.55
CA ASP A 94 -21.58 26.09 56.19
C ASP A 94 -22.11 27.25 55.31
N ALA A 95 -21.30 28.29 55.09
CA ALA A 95 -21.69 29.50 54.36
C ALA A 95 -20.48 30.24 53.76
N VAL A 96 -20.70 31.22 52.89
CA VAL A 96 -19.62 32.08 52.37
C VAL A 96 -18.91 32.87 53.48
N VAL A 97 -17.63 33.17 53.27
CA VAL A 97 -16.75 33.89 54.19
C VAL A 97 -16.15 35.10 53.46
N SER A 98 -16.36 36.31 53.98
CA SER A 98 -16.12 37.57 53.26
C SER A 98 -14.65 37.89 52.95
N ASP A 99 -13.71 37.42 53.77
CA ASP A 99 -12.28 37.71 53.61
C ASP A 99 -11.52 36.65 52.80
N LYS A 100 -12.24 35.67 52.22
CA LYS A 100 -11.70 34.58 51.40
C LYS A 100 -12.44 34.46 50.07
N THR A 101 -11.75 33.98 49.03
CA THR A 101 -12.44 33.49 47.84
C THR A 101 -13.27 32.26 48.21
N ASN A 102 -14.54 32.24 47.79
CA ASN A 102 -15.47 31.17 48.11
C ASN A 102 -15.62 30.21 46.93
N VAL A 103 -15.60 28.90 47.21
CA VAL A 103 -15.92 27.85 46.23
C VAL A 103 -17.14 27.09 46.75
N ILE A 104 -18.29 27.31 46.13
CA ILE A 104 -19.56 26.73 46.58
C ILE A 104 -20.11 25.78 45.54
N ILE A 105 -20.53 24.59 45.97
CA ILE A 105 -21.05 23.54 45.07
C ILE A 105 -22.24 22.83 45.71
N GLY A 106 -23.30 22.67 44.94
CA GLY A 106 -24.53 22.03 45.38
C GLY A 106 -25.37 21.53 44.22
N THR A 107 -26.58 21.06 44.54
CA THR A 107 -27.51 20.53 43.54
C THR A 107 -28.84 21.27 43.59
N ARG A 108 -29.44 21.51 42.42
CA ARG A 108 -30.74 22.18 42.27
C ARG A 108 -31.82 21.45 43.09
N ASN A 109 -32.69 22.20 43.75
CA ASN A 109 -33.78 21.71 44.60
C ASN A 109 -33.34 20.93 45.85
N SER A 110 -32.06 20.95 46.24
CA SER A 110 -31.61 20.36 47.51
C SER A 110 -32.19 21.10 48.72
N ASN A 111 -32.64 22.35 48.54
CA ASN A 111 -32.91 23.28 49.63
C ASN A 111 -31.72 23.44 50.59
N GLY A 112 -30.51 23.20 50.13
CA GLY A 112 -29.27 23.43 50.86
C GLY A 112 -28.86 24.90 50.85
N TYR A 113 -27.66 25.19 51.34
CA TYR A 113 -27.14 26.55 51.35
C TYR A 113 -26.88 27.08 49.93
N VAL A 114 -26.26 26.25 49.07
CA VAL A 114 -25.82 26.65 47.73
C VAL A 114 -27.02 26.81 46.80
N ASP A 115 -28.00 25.89 46.83
CA ASP A 115 -29.25 26.03 46.05
C ASP A 115 -30.00 27.33 46.38
N ARG A 116 -30.09 27.69 47.67
CA ARG A 116 -30.64 28.99 48.10
C ARG A 116 -29.75 30.17 47.72
N TYR A 117 -28.42 30.01 47.74
CA TYR A 117 -27.50 31.07 47.37
C TYR A 117 -27.66 31.43 45.89
N PHE A 118 -27.73 30.44 45.01
CA PHE A 118 -28.03 30.63 43.59
C PHE A 118 -29.38 31.35 43.41
N THR A 119 -30.44 30.85 44.03
CA THR A 119 -31.79 31.44 43.94
C THR A 119 -31.83 32.92 44.33
N ASN A 120 -31.02 33.35 45.31
CA ASN A 120 -31.08 34.70 45.85
C ASN A 120 -30.07 35.67 45.21
N ASN A 121 -28.96 35.18 44.66
CA ASN A 121 -27.81 36.03 44.31
C ASN A 121 -27.34 35.88 42.85
N ILE A 122 -27.67 34.79 42.14
CA ILE A 122 -27.14 34.51 40.80
C ILE A 122 -28.32 34.48 39.82
N ALA A 123 -28.29 35.33 38.80
CA ALA A 123 -29.29 35.33 37.73
C ALA A 123 -28.83 34.42 36.58
N TYR A 124 -29.57 33.34 36.34
CA TYR A 124 -29.40 32.39 35.24
C TYR A 124 -30.79 31.96 34.72
N ASP A 125 -30.86 31.33 33.56
CA ASP A 125 -32.10 30.78 33.00
C ASP A 125 -32.47 29.45 33.69
N ASP A 126 -33.53 29.43 34.50
CA ASP A 126 -33.97 28.22 35.21
C ASP A 126 -34.43 27.11 34.26
N ALA A 127 -34.79 27.44 33.01
CA ALA A 127 -35.18 26.45 32.00
C ALA A 127 -34.04 25.48 31.65
N ILE A 128 -32.77 25.86 31.88
CA ILE A 128 -31.63 24.97 31.62
C ILE A 128 -31.73 23.64 32.38
N PHE A 129 -32.34 23.63 33.57
CA PHE A 129 -32.43 22.41 34.39
C PHE A 129 -33.42 21.36 33.84
N ASP A 130 -34.18 21.69 32.80
CA ASP A 130 -35.01 20.75 32.03
C ASP A 130 -34.17 19.92 31.04
N GLU A 131 -32.97 20.38 30.68
CA GLU A 131 -32.05 19.72 29.75
C GLU A 131 -31.34 18.49 30.37
N ILE A 132 -30.46 17.86 29.59
CA ILE A 132 -29.68 16.67 29.97
C ILE A 132 -28.37 17.08 30.63
N ASP A 133 -28.09 16.48 31.78
CA ASP A 133 -26.89 16.75 32.60
C ASP A 133 -26.57 18.26 32.86
N PRO A 134 -27.57 19.15 33.08
CA PRO A 134 -27.36 20.59 33.08
C PRO A 134 -26.73 21.11 34.36
N TYR A 135 -25.88 22.13 34.22
CA TYR A 135 -25.27 22.84 35.33
C TYR A 135 -25.09 24.34 35.04
N VAL A 136 -24.96 25.11 36.12
CA VAL A 136 -24.50 26.50 36.08
C VAL A 136 -23.19 26.60 36.84
N LEU A 137 -22.13 27.05 36.15
CA LEU A 137 -20.84 27.41 36.73
C LEU A 137 -20.63 28.90 36.58
N THR A 138 -20.37 29.63 37.66
CA THR A 138 -19.97 31.04 37.56
C THR A 138 -18.78 31.33 38.45
N MET A 139 -17.84 32.12 37.94
CA MET A 139 -16.76 32.73 38.70
C MET A 139 -17.04 34.23 38.61
N ASP A 140 -17.37 34.87 39.73
CA ASP A 140 -17.81 36.26 39.71
C ASP A 140 -17.21 37.05 40.87
N LYS A 141 -16.51 38.13 40.51
CA LYS A 141 -15.93 39.11 41.43
C LYS A 141 -16.99 39.81 42.29
N GLU A 142 -18.20 40.01 41.77
CA GLU A 142 -19.24 40.85 42.39
C GLU A 142 -20.11 40.09 43.39
N LEU A 143 -20.06 38.75 43.42
CA LEU A 143 -20.81 37.94 44.38
C LEU A 143 -20.32 38.14 45.82
N GLU A 144 -19.00 38.22 46.03
CA GLU A 144 -18.37 38.44 47.34
C GLU A 144 -17.10 39.30 47.22
N ASP A 145 -16.67 39.94 48.31
CA ASP A 145 -15.52 40.86 48.34
C ASP A 145 -14.21 40.28 47.77
N LYS A 146 -14.01 38.95 47.87
CA LYS A 146 -12.85 38.22 47.34
C LYS A 146 -13.17 37.28 46.16
N GLY A 147 -14.35 37.46 45.56
CA GLY A 147 -14.84 36.64 44.46
C GLY A 147 -15.37 35.28 44.90
N THR A 148 -16.25 34.72 44.08
CA THR A 148 -16.88 33.41 44.31
C THR A 148 -16.85 32.58 43.05
N ILE A 149 -16.48 31.31 43.19
CA ILE A 149 -16.67 30.23 42.21
C ILE A 149 -17.88 29.42 42.69
N ALA A 150 -18.99 29.49 41.97
CA ALA A 150 -20.24 28.85 42.34
C ALA A 150 -20.67 27.82 41.29
N ILE A 151 -21.06 26.63 41.74
CA ILE A 151 -21.54 25.53 40.91
C ILE A 151 -22.89 25.03 41.42
N LEU A 152 -23.86 24.92 40.51
CA LEU A 152 -25.15 24.27 40.74
C LEU A 152 -25.42 23.27 39.62
N GLY A 153 -25.35 21.98 39.93
CA GLY A 153 -25.76 20.91 39.01
C GLY A 153 -27.20 20.46 39.27
N LYS A 154 -27.85 19.83 38.29
CA LYS A 154 -29.14 19.14 38.51
C LYS A 154 -29.02 18.05 39.57
N ASP A 155 -27.91 17.33 39.51
CA ASP A 155 -27.47 16.31 40.44
C ASP A 155 -25.94 16.33 40.57
N THR A 156 -25.37 15.38 41.31
CA THR A 156 -23.92 15.32 41.53
C THR A 156 -23.13 14.99 40.26
N ASP A 157 -23.71 14.30 39.28
CA ASP A 157 -23.01 13.99 38.02
C ASP A 157 -22.94 15.27 37.15
N ALA A 158 -24.01 16.05 37.09
CA ALA A 158 -24.00 17.36 36.42
C ALA A 158 -23.02 18.36 37.09
N ALA A 159 -22.97 18.38 38.42
CA ALA A 159 -22.00 19.19 39.16
C ALA A 159 -20.55 18.74 38.90
N PHE A 160 -20.32 17.45 38.63
CA PHE A 160 -19.01 16.93 38.23
C PHE A 160 -18.59 17.46 36.85
N TYR A 161 -19.50 17.57 35.88
CA TYR A 161 -19.18 18.14 34.57
C TYR A 161 -18.85 19.64 34.64
N ALA A 162 -19.47 20.37 35.56
CA ALA A 162 -19.07 21.74 35.88
C ALA A 162 -17.63 21.83 36.38
N LEU A 163 -17.20 20.86 37.21
CA LEU A 163 -15.82 20.76 37.68
C LEU A 163 -14.86 20.39 36.54
N ALA A 164 -15.28 19.62 35.54
CA ALA A 164 -14.47 19.35 34.36
C ALA A 164 -14.17 20.65 33.59
N SER A 165 -15.18 21.50 33.37
CA SER A 165 -14.98 22.84 32.79
C SER A 165 -14.07 23.72 33.66
N LEU A 166 -14.29 23.72 34.98
CA LEU A 166 -13.45 24.47 35.92
C LEU A 166 -11.99 23.99 35.88
N LYS A 167 -11.75 22.69 35.75
CA LYS A 167 -10.40 22.12 35.62
C LYS A 167 -9.70 22.65 34.37
N MET A 168 -10.38 22.72 33.23
CA MET A 168 -9.82 23.28 31.99
C MET A 168 -9.45 24.76 32.14
N ILE A 169 -10.29 25.53 32.81
CA ILE A 169 -10.02 26.94 33.12
C ILE A 169 -8.79 27.04 34.03
N PHE A 170 -8.72 26.22 35.08
CA PHE A 170 -7.59 26.19 35.99
C PHE A 170 -6.28 25.79 35.30
N ASP A 171 -6.32 24.90 34.32
CA ASP A 171 -5.14 24.48 33.56
C ASP A 171 -4.60 25.60 32.65
N GLN A 172 -5.47 26.51 32.19
CA GLN A 172 -5.09 27.64 31.33
C GLN A 172 -4.53 28.85 32.10
N ILE A 173 -4.89 29.03 33.37
CA ILE A 173 -4.39 30.18 34.15
C ILE A 173 -2.97 29.90 34.71
N PRO A 174 -1.96 30.74 34.45
CA PRO A 174 -0.59 30.51 34.94
C PRO A 174 -0.43 30.81 36.44
N GLY A 175 -1.33 31.61 37.01
CA GLY A 175 -1.31 32.05 38.41
C GLY A 175 -2.65 31.82 39.10
N LYS A 176 -3.12 32.84 39.81
CA LYS A 176 -4.39 32.83 40.56
C LYS A 176 -5.39 33.88 40.08
N GLU A 177 -5.03 34.64 39.05
CA GLU A 177 -5.97 35.56 38.40
C GLU A 177 -6.93 34.77 37.52
N ILE A 178 -8.23 35.05 37.67
CA ILE A 178 -9.30 34.40 36.93
C ILE A 178 -10.28 35.48 36.41
N HIS A 179 -10.69 35.34 35.16
CA HIS A 179 -11.71 36.17 34.54
C HIS A 179 -13.09 35.73 35.00
N SER A 180 -13.94 36.70 35.26
CA SER A 180 -15.30 36.42 35.70
C SER A 180 -16.15 35.97 34.51
N MET A 181 -16.63 34.74 34.56
CA MET A 181 -17.43 34.10 33.52
C MET A 181 -18.64 33.40 34.13
N MET A 182 -19.66 33.17 33.32
CA MET A 182 -20.78 32.29 33.62
C MET A 182 -20.96 31.31 32.47
N TYR A 183 -21.13 30.03 32.82
CA TYR A 183 -21.43 28.93 31.94
C TYR A 183 -22.79 28.36 32.34
N GLU A 184 -23.72 28.40 31.41
CA GLU A 184 -25.04 27.79 31.48
C GLU A 184 -25.00 26.63 30.50
N ASP A 185 -24.57 25.47 30.97
CA ASP A 185 -24.13 24.37 30.10
C ASP A 185 -24.89 23.06 30.37
N TYR A 186 -25.09 22.28 29.31
CA TYR A 186 -25.82 21.01 29.29
C TYR A 186 -25.38 20.18 28.08
N SER A 187 -25.78 18.92 28.03
CA SER A 187 -25.47 18.02 26.91
C SER A 187 -26.68 17.84 26.00
N ASP A 188 -26.50 17.82 24.67
CA ASP A 188 -27.59 17.50 23.73
C ASP A 188 -27.97 16.01 23.75
N THR A 189 -27.04 15.15 24.17
CA THR A 189 -27.28 13.70 24.23
C THR A 189 -27.09 13.11 25.63
N LYS A 190 -27.75 11.98 25.87
CA LYS A 190 -27.73 11.28 27.16
C LYS A 190 -26.47 10.45 27.37
N TRP A 191 -25.95 9.84 26.31
CA TRP A 191 -24.84 8.88 26.38
C TRP A 191 -23.66 9.30 25.51
N ARG A 192 -22.48 9.30 26.10
CA ARG A 192 -21.27 9.84 25.47
C ARG A 192 -20.09 8.98 25.89
N GLY A 193 -19.41 8.37 24.94
CA GLY A 193 -18.13 7.72 25.23
C GLY A 193 -17.75 6.65 24.23
N PHE A 194 -17.39 5.46 24.72
CA PHE A 194 -16.75 4.45 23.89
C PHE A 194 -17.16 3.01 24.25
N ILE A 195 -16.99 2.11 23.27
CA ILE A 195 -17.25 0.68 23.38
C ILE A 195 -16.01 -0.09 22.93
N GLU A 196 -15.49 -0.98 23.78
CA GLU A 196 -14.46 -1.95 23.36
C GLU A 196 -15.16 -3.10 22.63
N GLY A 197 -15.52 -2.87 21.36
CA GLY A 197 -16.38 -3.75 20.57
C GLY A 197 -15.70 -4.41 19.36
N PHE A 198 -14.45 -4.06 19.09
CA PHE A 198 -13.64 -4.53 17.94
C PHE A 198 -13.14 -5.97 18.09
N TYR A 199 -12.75 -6.57 16.96
CA TYR A 199 -11.99 -7.82 16.91
C TYR A 199 -10.49 -7.53 16.97
N GLY A 200 -9.73 -8.35 17.71
CA GLY A 200 -8.28 -8.20 17.84
C GLY A 200 -7.79 -8.36 19.27
N PHE A 201 -6.55 -7.93 19.54
CA PHE A 201 -6.02 -7.92 20.90
C PHE A 201 -6.86 -6.98 21.77
N PRO A 202 -7.45 -7.46 22.88
CA PRO A 202 -8.20 -6.59 23.78
C PRO A 202 -7.25 -5.57 24.41
N TRP A 203 -7.80 -4.42 24.81
CA TRP A 203 -6.98 -3.41 25.48
C TRP A 203 -6.38 -3.94 26.77
N SER A 204 -5.19 -3.41 27.09
CA SER A 204 -4.58 -3.60 28.40
C SER A 204 -5.50 -3.03 29.50
N HIS A 205 -5.29 -3.46 30.73
CA HIS A 205 -6.07 -2.96 31.86
C HIS A 205 -5.79 -1.47 32.11
N GLU A 206 -4.53 -1.10 31.97
CA GLU A 206 -4.00 0.25 32.11
C GLU A 206 -4.55 1.19 31.02
N SER A 207 -4.65 0.71 29.77
CA SER A 207 -5.27 1.46 28.67
C SER A 207 -6.76 1.75 28.95
N ARG A 208 -7.51 0.80 29.51
CA ARG A 208 -8.92 1.01 29.88
C ARG A 208 -9.07 2.10 30.96
N ILE A 209 -8.20 2.10 31.97
CA ILE A 209 -8.15 3.14 32.99
C ILE A 209 -7.80 4.49 32.37
N SER A 210 -6.75 4.55 31.53
CA SER A 210 -6.31 5.75 30.80
C SER A 210 -7.45 6.38 29.99
N LEU A 211 -8.26 5.57 29.30
CA LEU A 211 -9.39 6.04 28.52
C LEU A 211 -10.55 6.57 29.38
N MET A 212 -10.85 5.96 30.52
CA MET A 212 -11.86 6.50 31.46
C MET A 212 -11.41 7.81 32.10
N GLU A 213 -10.13 7.92 32.49
CA GLU A 213 -9.54 9.17 32.99
C GLU A 213 -9.49 10.27 31.92
N TYR A 214 -9.34 9.89 30.65
CA TYR A 214 -9.49 10.81 29.54
C TYR A 214 -10.95 11.26 29.37
N GLY A 215 -11.90 10.31 29.45
CA GLY A 215 -13.34 10.58 29.41
C GLY A 215 -13.82 11.54 30.51
N LYS A 216 -13.28 11.43 31.73
CA LYS A 216 -13.48 12.38 32.85
C LYS A 216 -13.25 13.82 32.43
N LYS A 217 -12.15 14.08 31.71
CA LYS A 217 -11.77 15.43 31.27
C LYS A 217 -12.76 16.00 30.27
N LEU A 218 -13.35 15.15 29.43
CA LEU A 218 -14.21 15.54 28.31
C LEU A 218 -15.70 15.27 28.56
N LYS A 219 -16.11 15.16 29.83
CA LYS A 219 -17.51 14.96 30.24
C LYS A 219 -18.16 13.68 29.67
N MET A 220 -17.38 12.67 29.27
CA MET A 220 -17.91 11.36 28.84
C MET A 220 -18.48 10.58 30.02
N ASN A 221 -19.55 9.81 29.78
CA ASN A 221 -20.25 9.07 30.82
C ASN A 221 -20.38 7.56 30.58
N ALA A 222 -19.89 7.03 29.47
CA ALA A 222 -20.08 5.63 29.09
C ALA A 222 -18.78 4.97 28.58
N TYR A 223 -18.38 3.89 29.22
CA TYR A 223 -17.45 2.90 28.68
C TYR A 223 -18.14 1.53 28.64
N ILE A 224 -18.44 1.02 27.45
CA ILE A 224 -19.02 -0.32 27.29
C ILE A 224 -17.93 -1.37 27.11
N PHE A 225 -17.83 -2.26 28.08
CA PHE A 225 -16.97 -3.44 28.06
C PHE A 225 -17.68 -4.59 27.33
N GLY A 226 -17.27 -4.86 26.09
CA GLY A 226 -17.73 -5.99 25.29
C GLY A 226 -16.64 -6.64 24.42
N PRO A 227 -15.41 -6.86 24.93
CA PRO A 227 -14.34 -7.42 24.12
C PRO A 227 -14.70 -8.84 23.66
N LYS A 228 -14.66 -9.06 22.35
CA LYS A 228 -15.07 -10.32 21.71
C LYS A 228 -14.25 -11.55 22.18
N ASN A 229 -13.05 -11.32 22.70
CA ASN A 229 -12.15 -12.38 23.19
C ASN A 229 -12.33 -12.70 24.69
N ASP A 230 -13.16 -11.97 25.43
CA ASP A 230 -13.50 -12.37 26.80
C ASP A 230 -14.57 -13.47 26.79
N LYS A 231 -14.11 -14.71 26.96
CA LYS A 231 -14.98 -15.89 27.03
C LYS A 231 -16.10 -15.80 28.08
N TYR A 232 -15.91 -15.06 29.18
CA TYR A 232 -16.91 -14.95 30.27
C TYR A 232 -18.04 -13.97 29.96
N HIS A 233 -17.84 -13.13 28.94
CA HIS A 233 -18.85 -12.27 28.36
C HIS A 233 -19.69 -13.05 27.33
N ASN A 234 -19.07 -13.99 26.58
CA ASN A 234 -19.72 -14.72 25.48
C ASN A 234 -19.81 -16.26 25.64
N GLN A 235 -18.92 -17.08 25.06
CA GLN A 235 -19.03 -18.53 24.97
C GLN A 235 -19.23 -19.24 26.33
N GLU A 236 -18.64 -18.69 27.39
CA GLU A 236 -18.76 -19.14 28.78
C GLU A 236 -19.59 -18.19 29.66
N TRP A 237 -20.55 -17.43 29.09
CA TRP A 237 -21.35 -16.44 29.82
C TRP A 237 -22.06 -16.98 31.08
N ARG A 238 -22.39 -18.28 31.09
CA ARG A 238 -22.99 -18.99 32.24
C ARG A 238 -22.02 -19.17 33.42
N LYS A 239 -20.71 -19.09 33.20
CA LYS A 239 -19.69 -19.24 34.26
C LYS A 239 -19.40 -17.88 34.89
N LEU A 240 -19.42 -17.81 36.22
CA LEU A 240 -18.97 -16.63 36.96
C LEU A 240 -17.49 -16.31 36.70
N TYR A 241 -17.11 -15.04 36.84
CA TYR A 241 -15.69 -14.67 36.75
C TYR A 241 -14.90 -15.29 37.91
N PRO A 242 -13.68 -15.81 37.64
CA PRO A 242 -12.70 -16.13 38.68
C PRO A 242 -12.29 -14.88 39.48
N GLU A 243 -11.81 -15.09 40.70
CA GLU A 243 -11.48 -14.02 41.66
C GLU A 243 -10.45 -13.01 41.13
N ASP A 244 -9.39 -13.47 40.46
CA ASP A 244 -8.34 -12.62 39.89
C ASP A 244 -8.87 -11.73 38.75
N LYS A 245 -9.76 -12.25 37.91
CA LYS A 245 -10.39 -11.48 36.83
C LYS A 245 -11.48 -10.55 37.36
N LEU A 246 -12.23 -10.99 38.37
CA LEU A 246 -13.26 -10.18 39.02
C LEU A 246 -12.66 -8.97 39.73
N ALA A 247 -11.49 -9.11 40.36
CA ALA A 247 -10.76 -8.00 40.98
C ALA A 247 -10.39 -6.90 39.96
N LYS A 248 -10.01 -7.28 38.73
CA LYS A 248 -9.80 -6.30 37.65
C LYS A 248 -11.10 -5.58 37.26
N ILE A 249 -12.22 -6.29 37.21
CA ILE A 249 -13.52 -5.67 36.94
C ILE A 249 -13.93 -4.72 38.07
N GLU A 250 -13.69 -5.09 39.34
CA GLU A 250 -13.93 -4.24 40.51
C GLU A 250 -13.16 -2.92 40.40
N GLU A 251 -11.89 -2.99 40.01
CA GLU A 251 -11.07 -1.80 39.78
C GLU A 251 -11.62 -0.94 38.64
N LEU A 252 -11.97 -1.52 37.48
CA LEU A 252 -12.55 -0.76 36.37
C LEU A 252 -13.90 -0.13 36.74
N ALA A 253 -14.72 -0.84 37.51
CA ALA A 253 -15.98 -0.31 38.02
C ALA A 253 -15.75 0.85 39.00
N THR A 254 -14.74 0.74 39.86
CA THR A 254 -14.33 1.82 40.79
C THR A 254 -13.87 3.05 40.01
N VAL A 255 -12.95 2.88 39.06
CA VAL A 255 -12.46 3.98 38.21
C VAL A 255 -13.61 4.61 37.43
N GLY A 256 -14.50 3.82 36.82
CA GLY A 256 -15.68 4.35 36.12
C GLY A 256 -16.65 5.10 37.05
N ASN A 257 -16.71 4.72 38.34
CA ASN A 257 -17.49 5.43 39.33
C ASN A 257 -16.84 6.77 39.75
N GLU A 258 -15.51 6.79 39.87
CA GLU A 258 -14.72 7.97 40.24
C GLU A 258 -14.63 9.01 39.11
N THR A 259 -14.50 8.54 37.86
CA THR A 259 -14.33 9.38 36.66
C THR A 259 -15.64 9.89 36.06
N LYS A 260 -16.79 9.35 36.51
CA LYS A 260 -18.11 9.48 35.86
C LYS A 260 -18.23 8.86 34.47
N THR A 261 -17.13 8.41 33.85
CA THR A 261 -17.15 7.56 32.65
C THR A 261 -17.47 6.12 33.05
N ARG A 262 -18.77 5.82 33.20
CA ARG A 262 -19.25 4.59 33.84
C ARG A 262 -18.82 3.34 33.09
N PHE A 263 -18.28 2.36 33.83
CA PHE A 263 -18.02 1.02 33.32
C PHE A 263 -19.34 0.25 33.16
N ILE A 264 -19.69 -0.07 31.93
CA ILE A 264 -20.90 -0.80 31.53
C ILE A 264 -20.48 -2.21 31.11
N TRP A 265 -20.87 -3.23 31.88
CA TRP A 265 -20.55 -4.62 31.53
C TRP A 265 -21.64 -5.21 30.63
N ALA A 266 -21.30 -5.58 29.40
CA ALA A 266 -22.21 -6.27 28.51
C ALA A 266 -22.15 -7.79 28.71
N ILE A 267 -23.23 -8.50 28.44
CA ILE A 267 -23.26 -9.96 28.25
C ILE A 267 -23.68 -10.28 26.82
N HIS A 268 -23.06 -11.27 26.19
CA HIS A 268 -23.38 -11.73 24.85
C HIS A 268 -23.75 -13.22 24.84
N PRO A 269 -25.02 -13.55 25.12
CA PRO A 269 -25.46 -14.94 25.12
C PRO A 269 -25.60 -15.53 23.70
N GLY A 270 -25.32 -14.77 22.64
CA GLY A 270 -25.52 -15.20 21.26
C GLY A 270 -24.55 -16.29 20.78
N PHE A 271 -23.30 -16.27 21.24
CA PHE A 271 -22.27 -17.26 20.88
C PHE A 271 -22.54 -18.65 21.48
N ASN A 272 -23.23 -18.69 22.63
CA ASN A 272 -23.70 -19.91 23.27
C ASN A 272 -25.16 -19.72 23.67
N MET A 273 -26.02 -19.78 22.65
CA MET A 273 -27.42 -19.33 22.68
C MET A 273 -28.19 -19.80 23.92
N ILE A 274 -29.06 -18.92 24.42
CA ILE A 274 -30.01 -19.25 25.49
C ILE A 274 -30.85 -20.46 25.09
N ASN A 275 -30.99 -21.41 26.01
CA ASN A 275 -31.92 -22.52 25.83
C ASN A 275 -33.35 -22.06 26.12
N TRP A 276 -34.10 -21.74 25.07
CA TRP A 276 -35.48 -21.26 25.19
C TRP A 276 -36.45 -22.26 25.85
N ASP A 277 -36.13 -23.56 25.83
CA ASP A 277 -36.95 -24.60 26.47
C ASP A 277 -36.72 -24.67 27.99
N ASP A 278 -35.61 -24.09 28.47
CA ASP A 278 -35.21 -24.00 29.88
C ASP A 278 -35.02 -22.53 30.33
N TYR A 279 -35.83 -21.64 29.75
CA TYR A 279 -35.64 -20.19 29.82
C TYR A 279 -35.51 -19.64 31.25
N GLU A 280 -36.31 -20.12 32.20
CA GLU A 280 -36.30 -19.59 33.57
C GLU A 280 -34.97 -19.88 34.28
N ASN A 281 -34.40 -21.10 34.12
CA ASN A 281 -33.08 -21.43 34.69
C ASN A 281 -31.95 -20.67 33.98
N GLU A 282 -32.07 -20.46 32.66
CA GLU A 282 -31.12 -19.69 31.87
C GLU A 282 -31.12 -18.21 32.28
N LEU A 283 -32.31 -17.63 32.52
CA LEU A 283 -32.47 -16.28 33.04
C LEU A 283 -31.88 -16.16 34.44
N ASP A 284 -32.17 -17.09 35.35
CA ASP A 284 -31.58 -17.10 36.70
C ASP A 284 -30.04 -17.17 36.63
N THR A 285 -29.49 -17.95 35.72
CA THR A 285 -28.03 -18.05 35.51
C THR A 285 -27.45 -16.71 35.03
N LEU A 286 -28.11 -16.04 34.08
CA LEU A 286 -27.72 -14.73 33.59
C LEU A 286 -27.77 -13.67 34.71
N LEU A 287 -28.87 -13.63 35.46
CA LEU A 287 -29.05 -12.67 36.53
C LEU A 287 -28.05 -12.91 37.67
N ASN A 288 -27.72 -14.16 38.00
CA ASN A 288 -26.65 -14.47 38.97
C ASN A 288 -25.28 -13.93 38.54
N LYS A 289 -24.97 -13.95 37.24
CA LYS A 289 -23.76 -13.30 36.71
C LYS A 289 -23.82 -11.78 36.90
N PHE A 290 -24.94 -11.15 36.57
CA PHE A 290 -25.12 -9.71 36.79
C PHE A 290 -25.04 -9.34 38.27
N GLU A 291 -25.56 -10.17 39.18
CA GLU A 291 -25.43 -9.98 40.63
C GLU A 291 -23.97 -10.03 41.10
N GLN A 292 -23.16 -10.96 40.57
CA GLN A 292 -21.72 -11.00 40.88
C GLN A 292 -21.05 -9.67 40.53
N LEU A 293 -21.33 -9.14 39.35
CA LEU A 293 -20.70 -7.91 38.85
C LEU A 293 -21.26 -6.66 39.55
N TYR A 294 -22.55 -6.64 39.86
CA TYR A 294 -23.18 -5.62 40.68
C TYR A 294 -22.54 -5.55 42.07
N SER A 295 -22.21 -6.71 42.66
CA SER A 295 -21.60 -6.79 44.00
C SER A 295 -20.19 -6.17 44.08
N VAL A 296 -19.50 -6.03 42.94
CA VAL A 296 -18.17 -5.40 42.83
C VAL A 296 -18.20 -4.00 42.20
N GLY A 297 -19.38 -3.35 42.18
CA GLY A 297 -19.50 -1.93 41.85
C GLY A 297 -20.00 -1.60 40.45
N VAL A 298 -20.29 -2.59 39.59
CA VAL A 298 -20.91 -2.31 38.28
C VAL A 298 -22.32 -1.77 38.47
N ARG A 299 -22.65 -0.65 37.80
CA ARG A 299 -23.94 0.05 37.92
C ARG A 299 -24.67 0.30 36.60
N GLN A 300 -24.22 -0.34 35.53
CA GLN A 300 -24.93 -0.38 34.25
C GLN A 300 -24.55 -1.64 33.49
N PHE A 301 -25.51 -2.21 32.76
CA PHE A 301 -25.35 -3.51 32.09
C PHE A 301 -25.78 -3.43 30.63
N GLY A 302 -25.20 -4.30 29.81
CA GLY A 302 -25.55 -4.49 28.40
C GLY A 302 -26.04 -5.91 28.11
N LEU A 303 -26.95 -6.06 27.15
CA LEU A 303 -27.40 -7.35 26.60
C LEU A 303 -27.21 -7.34 25.09
N PHE A 304 -26.22 -8.07 24.62
CA PHE A 304 -25.75 -8.07 23.23
C PHE A 304 -26.23 -9.30 22.48
N MET A 305 -26.85 -9.07 21.32
CA MET A 305 -27.37 -10.09 20.42
C MET A 305 -26.90 -9.85 18.97
N ASP A 306 -25.83 -9.09 18.77
CA ASP A 306 -25.09 -9.00 17.50
C ASP A 306 -24.48 -10.36 17.11
N ASP A 307 -24.12 -10.52 15.83
CA ASP A 307 -23.44 -11.70 15.29
C ASP A 307 -24.16 -13.06 15.45
N ILE A 308 -25.50 -13.03 15.54
CA ILE A 308 -26.33 -14.24 15.51
C ILE A 308 -27.17 -14.31 14.24
N SER A 309 -27.67 -15.51 13.92
CA SER A 309 -28.56 -15.74 12.79
C SER A 309 -29.81 -14.83 12.83
N THR A 310 -29.88 -13.88 11.89
CA THR A 310 -30.98 -12.91 11.76
C THR A 310 -32.33 -13.58 11.44
N SER A 311 -32.32 -14.69 10.69
CA SER A 311 -33.52 -15.50 10.43
C SER A 311 -34.06 -16.14 11.71
N LYS A 312 -33.22 -16.80 12.50
CA LYS A 312 -33.61 -17.37 13.80
C LYS A 312 -34.03 -16.28 14.80
N ALA A 313 -33.38 -15.13 14.78
CA ALA A 313 -33.78 -14.00 15.62
C ALA A 313 -35.17 -13.46 15.26
N LEU A 314 -35.50 -13.39 13.97
CA LEU A 314 -36.81 -12.95 13.50
C LEU A 314 -37.94 -13.91 13.92
N GLU A 315 -37.67 -15.22 13.88
CA GLU A 315 -38.57 -16.26 14.41
C GLU A 315 -38.78 -16.11 15.92
N ASN A 316 -37.69 -15.88 16.67
CA ASN A 316 -37.69 -15.78 18.12
C ASN A 316 -37.88 -14.35 18.68
N LYS A 317 -38.28 -13.37 17.86
CA LYS A 317 -38.38 -11.95 18.25
C LYS A 317 -39.19 -11.72 19.53
N ASP A 318 -40.28 -12.45 19.74
CA ASP A 318 -41.12 -12.31 20.93
C ASP A 318 -40.42 -12.88 22.19
N LYS A 319 -39.58 -13.91 22.02
CA LYS A 319 -38.72 -14.43 23.09
C LYS A 319 -37.60 -13.45 23.44
N HIS A 320 -37.03 -12.77 22.44
CA HIS A 320 -36.04 -11.71 22.67
C HIS A 320 -36.67 -10.52 23.41
N VAL A 321 -37.87 -10.09 23.02
CA VAL A 321 -38.62 -9.05 23.77
C VAL A 321 -38.85 -9.47 25.22
N LYS A 322 -39.21 -10.75 25.48
CA LYS A 322 -39.35 -11.26 26.85
C LYS A 322 -38.03 -11.17 27.63
N LEU A 323 -36.92 -11.65 27.05
CA LEU A 323 -35.59 -11.58 27.67
C LEU A 323 -35.19 -10.16 28.01
N ILE A 324 -35.31 -9.24 27.06
CA ILE A 324 -34.99 -7.82 27.27
C ILE A 324 -35.85 -7.24 28.40
N THR A 325 -37.15 -7.57 28.42
CA THR A 325 -38.08 -7.08 29.44
C THR A 325 -37.73 -7.61 30.83
N ASP A 326 -37.43 -8.90 30.96
CA ASP A 326 -37.10 -9.51 32.25
C ASP A 326 -35.79 -8.95 32.82
N VAL A 327 -34.76 -8.79 31.97
CA VAL A 327 -33.48 -8.17 32.37
C VAL A 327 -33.66 -6.69 32.72
N ALA A 328 -34.45 -5.94 31.94
CA ALA A 328 -34.75 -4.54 32.22
C ALA A 328 -35.55 -4.36 33.53
N ASN A 329 -36.42 -5.30 33.87
CA ASN A 329 -37.12 -5.32 35.17
C ASN A 329 -36.17 -5.56 36.33
N TRP A 330 -35.18 -6.46 36.17
CA TRP A 330 -34.12 -6.65 37.17
C TRP A 330 -33.32 -5.37 37.37
N VAL A 331 -32.90 -4.71 36.26
CA VAL A 331 -32.22 -3.40 36.31
C VAL A 331 -33.04 -2.38 37.10
N ALA A 332 -34.33 -2.24 36.78
CA ALA A 332 -35.23 -1.31 37.49
C ALA A 332 -35.40 -1.66 38.97
N SER A 333 -35.37 -2.94 39.33
CA SER A 333 -35.56 -3.39 40.72
C SER A 333 -34.40 -3.03 41.67
N LYS A 334 -33.21 -2.75 41.13
CA LYS A 334 -32.03 -2.35 41.93
C LYS A 334 -32.09 -0.91 42.44
N GLY A 335 -32.73 -0.03 41.68
CA GLY A 335 -32.91 1.39 42.04
C GLY A 335 -31.70 2.28 41.77
N ASP A 336 -30.47 1.75 41.79
CA ASP A 336 -29.22 2.48 41.54
C ASP A 336 -28.49 2.04 40.25
N VAL A 337 -29.12 1.16 39.44
CA VAL A 337 -28.57 0.71 38.15
C VAL A 337 -29.18 1.52 37.00
N LYS A 338 -28.33 2.06 36.13
CA LYS A 338 -28.71 2.85 34.95
C LYS A 338 -29.41 1.97 33.88
N PRO A 339 -30.13 2.57 32.91
CA PRO A 339 -30.86 1.83 31.87
C PRO A 339 -30.02 0.75 31.15
N LEU A 340 -30.68 -0.35 30.79
CA LEU A 340 -30.08 -1.49 30.08
C LEU A 340 -29.69 -1.06 28.67
N VAL A 341 -28.46 -1.35 28.26
CA VAL A 341 -28.03 -1.19 26.85
C VAL A 341 -28.33 -2.48 26.09
N TYR A 342 -28.98 -2.41 24.93
CA TYR A 342 -29.34 -3.57 24.13
C TYR A 342 -28.85 -3.45 22.69
N THR A 343 -28.11 -4.45 22.22
CA THR A 343 -27.69 -4.54 20.81
C THR A 343 -28.55 -5.56 20.07
N PRO A 344 -29.34 -5.15 19.07
CA PRO A 344 -30.12 -6.08 18.26
C PRO A 344 -29.24 -6.84 17.25
N PRO A 345 -29.64 -8.04 16.80
CA PRO A 345 -29.00 -8.71 15.65
C PRO A 345 -29.13 -7.91 14.34
N PHE A 346 -30.20 -7.13 14.25
CA PHE A 346 -30.49 -6.19 13.17
C PHE A 346 -30.07 -4.79 13.62
N TYR A 347 -28.76 -4.50 13.61
CA TYR A 347 -28.21 -3.25 14.15
C TYR A 347 -27.89 -2.17 13.10
N ASN A 348 -28.15 -2.45 11.81
CA ASN A 348 -27.97 -1.48 10.73
C ASN A 348 -29.03 -1.63 9.63
N GLN A 349 -29.19 -0.60 8.82
CA GLN A 349 -30.24 -0.57 7.79
C GLN A 349 -30.02 -1.60 6.69
N ALA A 350 -28.78 -1.76 6.20
CA ALA A 350 -28.44 -2.67 5.11
C ALA A 350 -28.78 -4.14 5.44
N TRP A 351 -28.43 -4.59 6.65
CA TRP A 351 -28.71 -5.95 7.12
C TRP A 351 -30.16 -6.16 7.55
N THR A 352 -30.84 -5.08 7.95
CA THR A 352 -32.27 -5.16 8.31
C THR A 352 -33.16 -5.24 7.08
N GLY A 353 -32.94 -4.37 6.09
CA GLY A 353 -33.79 -4.25 4.92
C GLY A 353 -35.29 -4.16 5.26
N GLU A 354 -36.13 -4.68 4.38
CA GLU A 354 -37.58 -4.78 4.63
C GLU A 354 -37.94 -6.00 5.51
N THR A 355 -37.19 -7.11 5.37
CA THR A 355 -37.48 -8.39 6.02
C THR A 355 -37.24 -8.36 7.53
N GLY A 356 -36.28 -7.57 8.00
CA GLY A 356 -35.95 -7.40 9.42
C GLY A 356 -36.84 -6.39 10.17
N LYS A 357 -37.61 -5.54 9.47
CA LYS A 357 -38.49 -4.53 10.12
C LYS A 357 -39.44 -5.08 11.18
N PRO A 358 -40.05 -6.28 11.04
CA PRO A 358 -40.89 -6.84 12.09
C PRO A 358 -40.15 -7.05 13.42
N TYR A 359 -38.84 -7.33 13.38
CA TYR A 359 -38.01 -7.42 14.59
C TYR A 359 -37.90 -6.07 15.29
N LEU A 360 -37.53 -5.01 14.57
CA LEU A 360 -37.41 -3.66 15.14
C LEU A 360 -38.75 -3.12 15.67
N ARG A 361 -39.86 -3.40 14.98
CA ARG A 361 -41.19 -3.07 15.49
C ARG A 361 -41.54 -3.82 16.77
N ALA A 362 -41.06 -5.05 16.95
CA ALA A 362 -41.24 -5.78 18.19
C ALA A 362 -40.50 -5.12 19.35
N LEU A 363 -39.33 -4.51 19.09
CA LEU A 363 -38.57 -3.76 20.10
C LEU A 363 -39.32 -2.54 20.64
N SER A 364 -40.30 -1.98 19.93
CA SER A 364 -41.15 -0.89 20.48
C SER A 364 -41.94 -1.28 21.74
N LYS A 365 -42.02 -2.58 22.05
CA LYS A 365 -42.73 -3.12 23.22
C LYS A 365 -41.83 -3.32 24.45
N VAL A 366 -40.51 -3.14 24.34
CA VAL A 366 -39.60 -3.30 25.48
C VAL A 366 -39.73 -2.12 26.45
N PRO A 367 -39.41 -2.28 27.75
CA PRO A 367 -39.49 -1.20 28.74
C PRO A 367 -38.73 0.07 28.37
N GLU A 368 -39.17 1.24 28.86
CA GLU A 368 -38.53 2.56 28.57
C GLU A 368 -37.09 2.67 29.08
N ASN A 369 -36.72 1.90 30.11
CA ASN A 369 -35.35 1.84 30.64
C ASN A 369 -34.43 0.92 29.81
N VAL A 370 -34.58 0.92 28.48
CA VAL A 370 -33.75 0.17 27.53
C VAL A 370 -33.30 1.09 26.40
N GLU A 371 -31.99 1.19 26.23
CA GLU A 371 -31.31 1.91 25.14
C GLU A 371 -31.01 0.92 24.01
N ILE A 372 -31.40 1.23 22.78
CA ILE A 372 -31.26 0.31 21.63
C ILE A 372 -30.10 0.80 20.76
N MET A 373 -29.08 -0.03 20.58
CA MET A 373 -27.91 0.31 19.78
C MET A 373 -28.17 0.24 18.28
N TRP A 374 -27.52 1.11 17.50
CA TRP A 374 -27.63 1.19 16.04
C TRP A 374 -26.34 1.72 15.40
N THR A 375 -25.88 1.15 14.27
CA THR A 375 -24.63 1.57 13.60
C THR A 375 -24.85 2.45 12.36
N GLY A 376 -26.11 2.72 12.00
CA GLY A 376 -26.46 3.59 10.87
C GLY A 376 -26.92 2.83 9.61
N SER A 377 -26.63 3.38 8.45
CA SER A 377 -27.04 2.81 7.15
C SER A 377 -26.35 1.48 6.83
N GLY A 378 -25.16 1.24 7.38
CA GLY A 378 -24.39 -0.01 7.28
C GLY A 378 -23.68 -0.33 8.59
N VAL A 379 -22.80 -1.34 8.57
CA VAL A 379 -21.96 -1.70 9.73
C VAL A 379 -21.05 -0.53 10.11
N VAL A 380 -20.37 0.06 9.12
CA VAL A 380 -19.59 1.30 9.24
C VAL A 380 -20.43 2.44 8.66
N GLY A 381 -21.32 3.00 9.48
CA GLY A 381 -22.22 4.09 9.10
C GLY A 381 -21.82 5.44 9.68
N THR A 382 -22.39 6.51 9.12
CA THR A 382 -22.23 7.88 9.66
C THR A 382 -23.37 8.24 10.62
N VAL A 383 -23.12 9.21 11.51
CA VAL A 383 -24.10 9.76 12.43
C VAL A 383 -24.78 10.95 11.74
N ASN A 384 -25.98 10.72 11.20
CA ASN A 384 -26.76 11.76 10.52
C ASN A 384 -28.27 11.58 10.76
N GLU A 385 -29.03 12.68 10.71
CA GLU A 385 -30.46 12.70 11.01
C GLU A 385 -31.26 11.67 10.18
N LYS A 386 -30.96 11.57 8.89
CA LYS A 386 -31.70 10.70 7.95
C LYS A 386 -31.58 9.22 8.34
N ASP A 387 -30.37 8.76 8.62
CA ASP A 387 -30.09 7.36 8.93
C ASP A 387 -30.61 6.99 10.33
N MET A 388 -30.59 7.92 11.29
CA MET A 388 -31.12 7.70 12.65
C MET A 388 -32.64 7.79 12.73
N GLN A 389 -33.27 8.53 11.81
CA GLN A 389 -34.73 8.62 11.73
C GLN A 389 -35.37 7.30 11.30
N TRP A 390 -34.63 6.45 10.59
CA TRP A 390 -35.12 5.17 10.11
C TRP A 390 -35.43 4.16 11.24
N PRO A 391 -34.50 3.83 12.15
CA PRO A 391 -34.79 2.96 13.29
C PRO A 391 -35.78 3.64 14.24
N LYS A 392 -35.67 4.96 14.48
CA LYS A 392 -36.59 5.70 15.36
C LYS A 392 -38.05 5.53 14.98
N LYS A 393 -38.37 5.56 13.68
CA LYS A 393 -39.75 5.31 13.18
C LYS A 393 -40.26 3.90 13.45
N LEU A 394 -39.38 2.92 13.63
CA LEU A 394 -39.74 1.52 13.84
C LEU A 394 -39.80 1.15 15.32
N THR A 395 -38.86 1.67 16.12
CA THR A 395 -38.74 1.39 17.55
C THR A 395 -39.52 2.40 18.40
N GLY A 396 -39.77 3.60 17.89
CA GLY A 396 -40.38 4.72 18.62
C GLY A 396 -39.38 5.47 19.53
N ARG A 397 -38.07 5.23 19.38
CA ARG A 397 -37.02 5.76 20.26
C ARG A 397 -35.82 6.27 19.49
N ASP A 398 -35.17 7.27 20.07
CA ASP A 398 -33.84 7.69 19.61
C ASP A 398 -32.83 6.55 19.82
N PRO A 399 -32.06 6.15 18.80
CA PRO A 399 -31.06 5.10 18.92
C PRO A 399 -29.84 5.58 19.71
N LEU A 400 -29.23 4.67 20.47
CA LEU A 400 -27.85 4.83 20.96
C LEU A 400 -26.91 4.43 19.84
N VAL A 401 -26.12 5.36 19.32
CA VAL A 401 -25.30 5.06 18.14
C VAL A 401 -24.05 4.29 18.56
N TRP A 402 -23.87 3.09 18.02
CA TRP A 402 -22.60 2.39 17.99
C TRP A 402 -21.86 2.89 16.75
N LEU A 403 -20.97 3.85 16.92
CA LEU A 403 -20.20 4.40 15.82
C LEU A 403 -18.97 3.53 15.56
N ASN A 404 -18.94 2.79 14.46
CA ASN A 404 -17.76 2.06 13.99
C ASN A 404 -16.75 3.02 13.31
N TRP A 405 -16.23 3.95 14.09
CA TRP A 405 -15.11 4.82 13.78
C TRP A 405 -14.52 5.32 15.10
N PRO A 406 -13.18 5.25 15.30
CA PRO A 406 -12.14 4.93 14.32
C PRO A 406 -11.72 3.45 14.28
N VAL A 407 -12.58 2.48 14.64
CA VAL A 407 -12.20 1.04 14.60
C VAL A 407 -11.58 0.57 13.28
N ASN A 408 -10.38 0.01 13.34
CA ASN A 408 -9.61 -0.44 12.18
C ASN A 408 -9.49 -1.97 12.08
N ASP A 409 -10.29 -2.76 12.81
CA ASP A 409 -10.20 -4.23 12.80
C ASP A 409 -10.46 -4.88 11.43
N TYR A 410 -11.20 -4.20 10.55
CA TYR A 410 -11.50 -4.62 9.18
C TYR A 410 -10.49 -4.10 8.13
N VAL A 411 -9.56 -3.23 8.54
CA VAL A 411 -8.46 -2.65 7.72
C VAL A 411 -7.27 -2.32 8.63
N ASP A 412 -6.73 -3.34 9.25
CA ASP A 412 -5.71 -3.23 10.29
C ASP A 412 -4.33 -2.80 9.78
N SER A 413 -4.13 -2.77 8.46
CA SER A 413 -2.97 -2.10 7.86
C SER A 413 -2.98 -0.58 8.06
N ARG A 414 -4.10 0.04 8.45
CA ARG A 414 -4.26 1.51 8.50
C ARG A 414 -4.69 2.04 9.85
N LEU A 415 -4.27 3.28 10.12
CA LEU A 415 -4.77 4.10 11.23
C LEU A 415 -5.81 5.10 10.72
N MET A 416 -6.72 5.49 11.62
CA MET A 416 -7.76 6.49 11.36
C MET A 416 -7.65 7.64 12.35
N LEU A 417 -6.64 8.49 12.14
CA LEU A 417 -6.30 9.65 13.00
C LEU A 417 -6.94 10.96 12.49
N GLY A 418 -7.80 10.88 11.48
CA GLY A 418 -8.44 12.04 10.86
C GLY A 418 -9.55 12.67 11.71
N LYS A 419 -10.13 13.73 11.17
CA LYS A 419 -11.23 14.46 11.80
C LYS A 419 -12.56 13.70 11.79
N GLY A 420 -13.51 14.16 12.59
CA GLY A 420 -14.83 13.56 12.79
C GLY A 420 -15.80 13.67 11.61
N GLU A 421 -15.38 13.44 10.36
CA GLU A 421 -16.22 13.58 9.16
C GLU A 421 -17.50 12.72 9.20
N VAL A 422 -17.49 11.65 10.01
CA VAL A 422 -18.63 10.73 10.20
C VAL A 422 -19.70 11.29 11.14
N LEU A 423 -19.42 12.37 11.89
CA LEU A 423 -20.33 13.04 12.81
C LEU A 423 -20.95 14.24 12.10
N LYS A 424 -22.27 14.24 11.85
CA LYS A 424 -22.95 15.34 11.16
C LYS A 424 -23.66 16.26 12.15
N PRO A 425 -23.27 17.54 12.25
CA PRO A 425 -23.96 18.53 13.07
C PRO A 425 -25.47 18.59 12.82
N GLY A 426 -26.24 18.94 13.85
CA GLY A 426 -27.71 18.99 13.82
C GLY A 426 -28.42 17.63 13.94
N THR A 427 -27.71 16.55 14.26
CA THR A 427 -28.29 15.21 14.42
C THR A 427 -28.86 15.00 15.83
N HIS A 428 -30.01 15.62 16.12
CA HIS A 428 -30.67 15.57 17.44
C HIS A 428 -31.50 14.32 17.72
N ASN A 429 -31.74 13.47 16.73
CA ASN A 429 -32.57 12.26 16.86
C ASN A 429 -31.76 11.02 17.27
N ILE A 430 -30.92 11.19 18.29
CA ILE A 430 -30.05 10.15 18.87
C ILE A 430 -30.10 10.22 20.40
N ALA A 431 -29.97 9.08 21.06
CA ALA A 431 -29.82 9.03 22.51
C ALA A 431 -28.38 9.35 22.93
N GLY A 432 -27.43 9.22 22.01
CA GLY A 432 -26.00 9.38 22.26
C GLY A 432 -25.14 8.65 21.25
N VAL A 433 -23.82 8.77 21.41
CA VAL A 433 -22.82 8.06 20.59
C VAL A 433 -21.81 7.38 21.52
N VAL A 434 -21.58 6.10 21.26
CA VAL A 434 -20.42 5.36 21.75
C VAL A 434 -19.56 4.96 20.56
N SER A 435 -18.34 5.49 20.51
CA SER A 435 -17.37 5.15 19.47
C SER A 435 -16.76 3.78 19.74
N ASN A 436 -16.70 2.94 18.73
CA ASN A 436 -15.86 1.74 18.69
C ASN A 436 -14.49 2.17 18.17
N PRO A 437 -13.45 2.19 19.02
CA PRO A 437 -12.16 2.74 18.63
C PRO A 437 -11.21 1.70 18.05
N MET A 438 -9.98 2.13 17.75
CA MET A 438 -8.92 1.24 17.26
C MET A 438 -8.40 0.35 18.39
N ILE A 439 -7.66 -0.70 18.01
CA ILE A 439 -6.86 -1.49 18.96
C ILE A 439 -5.81 -0.59 19.65
N GLN A 440 -5.32 0.44 18.95
CA GLN A 440 -4.43 1.48 19.47
C GLN A 440 -5.23 2.45 20.37
N ALA A 441 -5.15 2.25 21.69
CA ALA A 441 -5.97 2.92 22.67
C ALA A 441 -5.60 4.40 22.82
N GLU A 442 -4.30 4.71 22.87
CA GLU A 442 -3.84 6.08 23.07
C GLU A 442 -4.12 6.95 21.83
N LEU A 443 -3.90 6.41 20.63
CA LEU A 443 -4.23 7.11 19.37
C LEU A 443 -5.74 7.30 19.17
N SER A 444 -6.57 6.40 19.70
CA SER A 444 -8.03 6.53 19.65
C SER A 444 -8.57 7.76 20.37
N LYS A 445 -7.79 8.39 21.26
CA LYS A 445 -8.18 9.61 21.97
C LYS A 445 -8.52 10.79 21.04
N ILE A 446 -7.97 10.82 19.82
CA ILE A 446 -8.27 11.84 18.80
C ILE A 446 -9.74 11.78 18.41
N ALA A 447 -10.23 10.59 18.04
CA ALA A 447 -11.63 10.43 17.67
C ALA A 447 -12.57 10.53 18.88
N LEU A 448 -12.14 10.07 20.05
CA LEU A 448 -12.91 10.22 21.29
C LEU A 448 -13.10 11.69 21.66
N PHE A 449 -12.12 12.56 21.40
CA PHE A 449 -12.28 14.00 21.57
C PHE A 449 -13.43 14.54 20.72
N ALA A 450 -13.44 14.23 19.42
CA ALA A 450 -14.50 14.63 18.50
C ALA A 450 -15.89 14.10 18.93
N VAL A 451 -15.95 12.85 19.43
CA VAL A 451 -17.20 12.25 19.91
C VAL A 451 -17.70 12.95 21.17
N ALA A 452 -16.82 13.25 22.13
CA ALA A 452 -17.21 13.99 23.33
C ALA A 452 -17.74 15.38 22.96
N ASP A 453 -17.04 16.07 22.08
CA ASP A 453 -17.40 17.41 21.61
C ASP A 453 -18.78 17.41 20.94
N PHE A 454 -18.94 16.59 19.90
CA PHE A 454 -20.18 16.45 19.15
C PHE A 454 -21.37 16.04 20.00
N THR A 455 -21.19 15.11 20.94
CA THR A 455 -22.32 14.57 21.72
C THR A 455 -22.80 15.51 22.83
N TRP A 456 -21.99 16.49 23.19
CA TRP A 456 -22.33 17.52 24.17
C TRP A 456 -23.01 18.73 23.50
N ASN A 457 -22.44 19.22 22.39
CA ASN A 457 -23.02 20.29 21.56
C ASN A 457 -23.04 19.86 20.09
N VAL A 458 -24.19 19.35 19.66
CA VAL A 458 -24.41 18.77 18.32
C VAL A 458 -24.49 19.85 17.25
N ASP A 459 -24.95 21.05 17.59
CA ASP A 459 -25.19 22.12 16.62
C ASP A 459 -23.90 22.89 16.28
N ASP A 460 -23.05 23.19 17.26
CA ASP A 460 -21.83 23.97 17.08
C ASP A 460 -20.57 23.12 16.78
N PHE A 461 -20.71 21.79 16.72
CA PHE A 461 -19.59 20.90 16.40
C PHE A 461 -18.96 21.22 15.04
N ASP A 462 -17.68 21.59 15.05
CA ASP A 462 -16.83 21.80 13.86
C ASP A 462 -15.76 20.70 13.82
N ASP A 463 -15.84 19.82 12.83
CA ASP A 463 -14.94 18.66 12.74
C ASP A 463 -13.47 19.06 12.54
N ASP A 464 -13.20 20.12 11.79
CA ASP A 464 -11.85 20.64 11.53
C ASP A 464 -11.25 21.27 12.78
N GLN A 465 -12.02 22.11 13.47
CA GLN A 465 -11.53 22.81 14.66
C GLN A 465 -11.38 21.86 15.84
N SER A 466 -12.38 21.00 16.10
CA SER A 466 -12.33 19.98 17.15
C SER A 466 -11.13 19.03 16.96
N TRP A 467 -10.84 18.63 15.72
CA TRP A 467 -9.68 17.80 15.41
C TRP A 467 -8.35 18.51 15.69
N LYS A 468 -8.18 19.75 15.22
CA LYS A 468 -6.96 20.55 15.47
C LYS A 468 -6.73 20.79 16.96
N ASP A 469 -7.78 21.11 17.71
CA ASP A 469 -7.66 21.36 19.13
C ASP A 469 -7.40 20.10 19.93
N SER A 470 -7.81 18.91 19.45
CA SER A 470 -7.59 17.66 20.18
C SER A 470 -6.11 17.38 20.50
N PHE A 471 -5.18 17.75 19.62
CA PHE A 471 -3.77 17.35 19.73
C PHE A 471 -3.08 17.87 20.98
N LYS A 472 -3.38 19.10 21.44
CA LYS A 472 -2.83 19.65 22.69
C LYS A 472 -3.41 19.01 23.95
N TYR A 473 -4.61 18.45 23.89
CA TYR A 473 -5.20 17.69 25.00
C TYR A 473 -4.61 16.27 25.11
N ILE A 474 -4.09 15.75 23.99
CA ILE A 474 -3.63 14.37 23.86
C ILE A 474 -2.12 14.26 24.02
N ALA A 475 -1.36 15.12 23.35
CA ALA A 475 0.10 15.13 23.30
C ALA A 475 0.64 16.58 23.36
N PRO A 476 0.47 17.32 24.47
CA PRO A 476 0.80 18.74 24.56
C PRO A 476 2.24 19.08 24.14
N ASP A 477 3.20 18.21 24.44
CA ASP A 477 4.63 18.42 24.13
C ASP A 477 4.98 18.13 22.65
N ALA A 478 4.11 17.44 21.92
CA ALA A 478 4.32 16.99 20.54
C ALA A 478 3.08 17.21 19.65
N ALA A 479 2.24 18.20 19.99
CA ALA A 479 0.91 18.38 19.38
C ALA A 479 1.01 18.71 17.89
N SER A 480 1.92 19.63 17.53
CA SER A 480 2.13 20.04 16.13
C SER A 480 2.69 18.89 15.29
N GLU A 481 3.59 18.08 15.85
CA GLU A 481 4.13 16.91 15.17
C GLU A 481 3.05 15.85 14.95
N LEU A 482 2.23 15.56 15.97
CA LEU A 482 1.14 14.60 15.85
C LEU A 482 0.07 15.06 14.85
N GLU A 483 -0.27 16.36 14.82
CA GLU A 483 -1.17 16.95 13.82
C GLU A 483 -0.63 16.73 12.39
N THR A 484 0.65 17.05 12.18
CA THR A 484 1.31 16.89 10.88
C THR A 484 1.29 15.43 10.42
N ILE A 485 1.56 14.49 11.34
CA ILE A 485 1.50 13.05 11.06
C ILE A 485 0.07 12.59 10.74
N ALA A 486 -0.91 13.03 11.53
CA ALA A 486 -2.30 12.60 11.43
C ALA A 486 -2.97 13.01 10.10
N HIS A 487 -2.49 14.08 9.45
CA HIS A 487 -2.91 14.43 8.09
C HIS A 487 -2.71 13.30 7.05
N HIS A 488 -1.80 12.37 7.31
CA HIS A 488 -1.37 11.33 6.35
C HIS A 488 -1.77 9.90 6.78
N LEU A 489 -2.60 9.76 7.81
CA LEU A 489 -2.98 8.47 8.42
C LEU A 489 -4.47 8.48 8.81
N SER A 490 -5.37 8.57 7.83
CA SER A 490 -6.79 8.82 8.11
C SER A 490 -7.79 8.09 7.23
N ASP A 491 -7.43 7.64 6.03
CA ASP A 491 -8.40 7.03 5.11
C ASP A 491 -8.39 5.49 5.15
N PRO A 492 -9.50 4.84 5.54
CA PRO A 492 -9.60 3.37 5.55
C PRO A 492 -9.85 2.74 4.17
N SER A 493 -9.82 3.50 3.07
CA SER A 493 -10.26 3.02 1.75
C SER A 493 -9.12 2.52 0.84
N PRO A 494 -9.28 1.42 0.09
CA PRO A 494 -10.50 0.63 -0.09
C PRO A 494 -10.77 -0.32 1.09
N SER A 495 -12.05 -0.55 1.40
CA SER A 495 -12.48 -1.56 2.37
C SER A 495 -13.82 -2.18 1.95
N SER A 496 -14.11 -3.37 2.48
CA SER A 496 -15.37 -4.09 2.25
C SER A 496 -16.62 -3.33 2.75
N HIS A 497 -16.43 -2.34 3.63
CA HIS A 497 -17.50 -1.52 4.19
C HIS A 497 -17.70 -0.17 3.49
N GLY A 498 -16.78 0.22 2.59
CA GLY A 498 -16.96 1.36 1.70
C GLY A 498 -16.86 2.75 2.36
N LEU A 499 -16.35 2.86 3.59
CA LEU A 499 -16.02 4.15 4.19
C LEU A 499 -14.82 4.78 3.47
N VAL A 500 -14.94 6.07 3.14
CA VAL A 500 -13.88 6.87 2.51
C VAL A 500 -13.80 8.20 3.26
N LEU A 501 -12.61 8.54 3.75
CA LEU A 501 -12.33 9.78 4.51
C LEU A 501 -11.27 10.62 3.80
N GLY A 502 -11.12 11.89 4.17
CA GLY A 502 -10.01 12.72 3.70
C GLY A 502 -8.66 12.20 4.20
N GLU A 503 -7.61 12.33 3.38
CA GLU A 503 -6.21 12.10 3.77
C GLU A 503 -5.30 12.92 2.86
N SER A 504 -4.28 13.56 3.43
CA SER A 504 -3.35 14.47 2.77
C SER A 504 -4.04 15.62 2.00
N GLU A 505 -5.22 16.04 2.47
CA GLU A 505 -6.00 17.10 1.80
C GLU A 505 -5.30 18.47 1.88
N ASN A 506 -4.46 18.69 2.90
CA ASN A 506 -3.62 19.89 3.08
C ASN A 506 -2.64 20.12 1.91
N ILE A 507 -2.13 19.05 1.29
CA ILE A 507 -1.15 19.12 0.19
C ILE A 507 -1.69 18.67 -1.17
N LYS A 508 -2.91 18.13 -1.24
CA LYS A 508 -3.57 17.66 -2.48
C LYS A 508 -3.42 18.59 -3.67
N LYS A 509 -3.63 19.90 -3.48
CA LYS A 509 -3.52 20.90 -4.55
C LYS A 509 -2.10 20.97 -5.12
N LYS A 510 -1.08 20.91 -4.26
CA LYS A 510 0.33 20.96 -4.67
C LYS A 510 0.72 19.69 -5.43
N LEU A 511 0.30 18.52 -4.93
CA LEU A 511 0.50 17.23 -5.61
C LEU A 511 -0.08 17.26 -7.03
N SER A 512 -1.36 17.62 -7.17
CA SER A 512 -2.01 17.70 -8.49
C SER A 512 -1.36 18.75 -9.40
N GLN A 513 -0.97 19.90 -8.85
CA GLN A 513 -0.29 20.94 -9.63
C GLN A 513 1.07 20.48 -10.15
N PHE A 514 1.84 19.74 -9.35
CA PHE A 514 3.11 19.17 -9.76
C PHE A 514 2.94 18.13 -10.87
N THR A 515 2.08 17.14 -10.66
CA THR A 515 1.80 16.07 -11.64
C THR A 515 1.33 16.65 -12.98
N ASN A 516 0.38 17.59 -12.95
CA ASN A 516 -0.15 18.20 -14.18
C ASN A 516 0.93 18.95 -14.96
N LYS A 517 1.81 19.69 -14.27
CA LYS A 517 2.91 20.42 -14.91
C LYS A 517 3.93 19.47 -15.52
N PHE A 518 4.29 18.42 -14.79
CA PHE A 518 5.22 17.41 -15.30
C PHE A 518 4.69 16.73 -16.56
N GLN A 519 3.41 16.33 -16.56
CA GLN A 519 2.76 15.74 -17.73
C GLN A 519 2.68 16.70 -18.93
N ALA A 520 2.46 17.99 -18.69
CA ALA A 520 2.41 19.01 -19.73
C ALA A 520 3.81 19.44 -20.26
N GLY A 521 4.90 18.98 -19.63
CA GLY A 521 6.25 19.47 -19.94
C GLY A 521 6.53 20.90 -19.43
N ASP A 522 5.69 21.43 -18.54
CA ASP A 522 5.85 22.75 -17.94
C ASP A 522 6.91 22.75 -16.84
N PRO A 523 7.59 23.88 -16.54
CA PRO A 523 8.55 23.98 -15.45
C PRO A 523 7.94 23.62 -14.08
N VAL A 524 8.57 22.67 -13.38
CA VAL A 524 8.09 22.17 -12.08
C VAL A 524 8.78 22.77 -10.86
N ASP A 525 9.94 23.41 -11.00
CA ASP A 525 10.83 23.83 -9.89
C ASP A 525 10.10 24.48 -8.72
N GLY A 526 9.31 25.51 -8.99
CA GLY A 526 8.65 26.28 -7.93
C GLY A 526 7.64 25.48 -7.11
N VAL A 527 6.89 24.56 -7.72
CA VAL A 527 5.97 23.69 -6.98
C VAL A 527 6.69 22.46 -6.43
N GLY A 528 7.76 22.01 -7.09
CA GLY A 528 8.62 20.93 -6.63
C GLY A 528 9.35 21.27 -5.34
N GLU A 529 9.95 22.45 -5.22
CA GLU A 529 10.58 22.90 -3.97
C GLU A 529 9.57 23.04 -2.83
N GLN A 530 8.36 23.52 -3.12
CA GLN A 530 7.28 23.55 -2.13
C GLN A 530 6.90 22.15 -1.64
N LEU A 531 6.83 21.16 -2.54
CA LEU A 531 6.56 19.78 -2.14
C LEU A 531 7.72 19.17 -1.34
N ILE A 532 8.96 19.45 -1.73
CA ILE A 532 10.15 19.03 -0.99
C ILE A 532 10.11 19.56 0.46
N ASP A 533 9.74 20.84 0.66
CA ASP A 533 9.58 21.44 1.98
C ASP A 533 8.46 20.77 2.79
N GLU A 534 7.33 20.44 2.16
CA GLU A 534 6.22 19.72 2.82
C GLU A 534 6.64 18.31 3.26
N PHE A 535 7.37 17.57 2.41
CA PHE A 535 7.86 16.25 2.79
C PHE A 535 8.94 16.33 3.88
N ASP A 536 9.79 17.35 3.87
CA ASP A 536 10.71 17.59 4.98
C ASP A 536 10.00 17.92 6.28
N HIS A 537 8.91 18.70 6.22
CA HIS A 537 8.08 18.98 7.40
C HIS A 537 7.50 17.70 8.01
N VAL A 538 7.02 16.76 7.18
CA VAL A 538 6.54 15.44 7.63
C VAL A 538 7.67 14.62 8.28
N LEU A 539 8.87 14.59 7.66
CA LEU A 539 10.02 13.84 8.17
C LEU A 539 10.53 14.41 9.51
N ASP A 540 10.51 15.73 9.66
CA ASP A 540 10.85 16.42 10.90
C ASP A 540 9.79 16.16 11.98
N ALA A 541 8.51 16.17 11.63
CA ALA A 541 7.42 15.84 12.55
C ALA A 541 7.54 14.41 13.10
N ILE A 542 7.85 13.43 12.25
CA ILE A 542 8.08 12.04 12.69
C ILE A 542 9.22 11.96 13.71
N SER A 543 10.31 12.67 13.45
CA SER A 543 11.49 12.65 14.32
C SER A 543 11.21 13.39 15.64
N GLY A 544 10.56 14.55 15.53
CA GLY A 544 10.15 15.37 16.67
C GLY A 544 9.13 14.68 17.56
N PHE A 545 8.15 13.96 17.00
CA PHE A 545 7.16 13.22 17.79
C PHE A 545 7.82 12.15 18.68
N ARG A 546 8.76 11.38 18.12
CA ARG A 546 9.53 10.37 18.87
C ARG A 546 10.38 10.96 19.98
N GLU A 547 10.92 12.17 19.77
CA GLU A 547 11.77 12.85 20.76
C GLU A 547 10.95 13.52 21.87
N LYS A 548 9.85 14.18 21.49
CA LYS A 548 9.10 15.08 22.37
C LYS A 548 7.96 14.40 23.13
N SER A 549 7.36 13.34 22.59
CA SER A 549 6.21 12.71 23.23
C SER A 549 6.61 11.97 24.51
N PRO A 550 6.07 12.34 25.69
CA PRO A 550 6.34 11.62 26.93
C PRO A 550 5.51 10.32 27.07
N ASN A 551 4.59 10.06 26.13
CA ASN A 551 3.70 8.91 26.16
C ASN A 551 4.30 7.73 25.39
N GLU A 552 5.06 6.89 26.09
CA GLU A 552 5.77 5.75 25.50
C GLU A 552 4.83 4.74 24.81
N GLU A 553 3.63 4.50 25.35
CA GLU A 553 2.66 3.58 24.72
C GLU A 553 2.10 4.16 23.43
N MET A 554 1.80 5.47 23.37
CA MET A 554 1.38 6.11 22.12
C MET A 554 2.47 6.05 21.04
N VAL A 555 3.73 6.32 21.41
CA VAL A 555 4.87 6.21 20.49
C VAL A 555 4.98 4.78 19.96
N LYS A 556 4.88 3.78 20.84
CA LYS A 556 4.90 2.37 20.47
C LYS A 556 3.74 1.96 19.57
N GLU A 557 2.53 2.47 19.84
CA GLU A 557 1.34 2.21 19.02
C GLU A 557 1.51 2.70 17.58
N ILE A 558 2.07 3.90 17.38
CA ILE A 558 2.16 4.51 16.03
C ILE A 558 3.44 4.16 15.26
N ASP A 559 4.50 3.69 15.93
CA ASP A 559 5.85 3.59 15.34
C ASP A 559 5.94 2.80 14.00
N PRO A 560 5.25 1.65 13.83
CA PRO A 560 5.24 0.94 12.54
C PRO A 560 4.75 1.82 11.40
N TRP A 561 3.68 2.58 11.61
CA TRP A 561 3.13 3.52 10.63
C TRP A 561 4.04 4.74 10.43
N LEU A 562 4.72 5.22 11.47
CA LEU A 562 5.73 6.28 11.32
C LEU A 562 6.89 5.82 10.43
N ASN A 563 7.34 4.58 10.57
CA ASN A 563 8.39 4.02 9.74
C ASN A 563 7.97 3.90 8.26
N SER A 564 6.73 3.44 8.02
CA SER A 564 6.14 3.40 6.68
C SER A 564 5.99 4.82 6.09
N LEU A 565 5.38 5.75 6.82
CA LEU A 565 5.19 7.14 6.39
C LEU A 565 6.52 7.84 6.10
N GLN A 566 7.56 7.60 6.92
CA GLN A 566 8.89 8.14 6.68
C GLN A 566 9.49 7.64 5.36
N ALA A 567 9.24 6.38 5.01
CA ALA A 567 9.71 5.79 3.77
C ALA A 567 8.91 6.32 2.57
N VAL A 568 7.59 6.47 2.69
CA VAL A 568 6.72 7.09 1.67
C VAL A 568 7.11 8.55 1.41
N ALA A 569 7.20 9.39 2.44
CA ALA A 569 7.58 10.80 2.28
C ALA A 569 8.98 10.98 1.68
N LYS A 570 9.92 10.07 1.97
CA LYS A 570 11.22 10.03 1.30
C LYS A 570 11.07 9.71 -0.18
N ALA A 571 10.29 8.69 -0.53
CA ALA A 571 10.04 8.32 -1.92
C ALA A 571 9.43 9.47 -2.72
N ASP A 572 8.39 10.13 -2.18
CA ASP A 572 7.77 11.29 -2.83
C ASP A 572 8.77 12.43 -3.06
N LYS A 573 9.55 12.76 -2.01
CA LYS A 573 10.60 13.79 -2.10
C LYS A 573 11.63 13.48 -3.18
N GLN A 574 12.06 12.23 -3.27
CA GLN A 574 13.07 11.78 -4.23
C GLN A 574 12.51 11.72 -5.66
N ALA A 575 11.26 11.26 -5.83
CA ALA A 575 10.59 11.30 -7.12
C ALA A 575 10.44 12.74 -7.65
N VAL A 576 10.06 13.70 -6.80
CA VAL A 576 10.03 15.12 -7.17
C VAL A 576 11.41 15.63 -7.60
N LYS A 577 12.47 15.27 -6.87
CA LYS A 577 13.85 15.65 -7.24
C LYS A 577 14.32 15.02 -8.55
N ALA A 578 13.92 13.79 -8.82
CA ALA A 578 14.22 13.10 -10.08
C ALA A 578 13.56 13.81 -11.26
N VAL A 579 12.31 14.24 -11.13
CA VAL A 579 11.61 15.04 -12.15
C VAL A 579 12.31 16.37 -12.41
N ILE A 580 12.71 17.10 -11.36
CA ILE A 580 13.45 18.37 -11.52
C ILE A 580 14.79 18.14 -12.23
N ALA A 581 15.53 17.10 -11.85
CA ALA A 581 16.80 16.75 -12.50
C ALA A 581 16.61 16.36 -13.97
N LEU A 582 15.55 15.61 -14.29
CA LEU A 582 15.20 15.23 -15.66
C LEU A 582 14.91 16.48 -16.52
N GLN A 583 14.12 17.45 -16.02
CA GLN A 583 13.84 18.70 -16.76
C GLN A 583 15.09 19.58 -16.96
N HIS A 584 16.09 19.43 -16.11
CA HIS A 584 17.40 20.09 -16.24
C HIS A 584 18.42 19.29 -17.04
N GLU A 585 18.01 18.20 -17.69
CA GLU A 585 18.87 17.32 -18.50
C GLU A 585 20.03 16.68 -17.69
N ASP A 586 19.90 16.59 -16.35
CA ASP A 586 20.88 15.94 -15.47
C ASP A 586 20.49 14.48 -15.23
N MET A 587 20.78 13.61 -16.22
CA MET A 587 20.38 12.19 -16.20
C MET A 587 20.99 11.41 -15.04
N ASN A 588 22.23 11.73 -14.64
CA ASN A 588 22.86 11.05 -13.50
C ASN A 588 22.08 11.31 -12.22
N LYS A 589 21.72 12.58 -11.97
CA LYS A 589 20.95 12.94 -10.79
C LYS A 589 19.50 12.46 -10.88
N ALA A 590 18.89 12.50 -12.06
CA ALA A 590 17.54 11.97 -12.28
C ALA A 590 17.48 10.48 -11.92
N TRP A 591 18.45 9.70 -12.42
CA TRP A 591 18.60 8.28 -12.06
C TRP A 591 18.86 8.08 -10.57
N GLU A 592 19.80 8.84 -9.99
CA GLU A 592 20.12 8.70 -8.56
C GLU A 592 18.92 8.94 -7.66
N GLU A 593 18.09 9.92 -7.98
CA GLU A 593 16.90 10.23 -7.19
C GLU A 593 15.76 9.23 -7.48
N LEU A 594 15.60 8.74 -8.71
CA LEU A 594 14.66 7.65 -9.02
C LEU A 594 15.00 6.37 -8.24
N GLY A 595 16.26 5.93 -8.27
CA GLY A 595 16.69 4.76 -7.51
C GLY A 595 16.45 4.91 -6.00
N LYS A 596 16.72 6.09 -5.44
CA LYS A 596 16.41 6.39 -4.02
C LYS A 596 14.89 6.33 -3.75
N ALA A 597 14.07 6.81 -4.68
CA ALA A 597 12.62 6.80 -4.56
C ALA A 597 12.06 5.36 -4.56
N SER A 598 12.46 4.54 -5.53
CA SER A 598 12.07 3.14 -5.64
C SER A 598 12.45 2.34 -4.39
N ASP A 599 13.67 2.53 -3.86
CA ASP A 599 14.10 1.91 -2.61
C ASP A 599 13.21 2.29 -1.42
N SER A 600 12.92 3.59 -1.29
CA SER A 600 12.15 4.09 -0.16
C SER A 600 10.71 3.58 -0.26
N MET A 601 10.18 3.46 -1.48
CA MET A 601 8.85 2.88 -1.72
C MET A 601 8.82 1.38 -1.40
N ALA A 602 9.80 0.60 -1.84
CA ALA A 602 9.94 -0.81 -1.47
C ALA A 602 10.04 -0.97 0.07
N LYS A 603 10.84 -0.12 0.72
CA LYS A 603 10.99 -0.12 2.19
C LYS A 603 9.69 0.19 2.93
N SER A 604 8.83 1.07 2.41
CA SER A 604 7.54 1.39 3.05
C SER A 604 6.65 0.16 3.25
N LYS A 605 6.80 -0.86 2.40
CA LYS A 605 6.04 -2.11 2.37
C LYS A 605 6.64 -3.22 3.25
N THR A 606 7.60 -2.89 4.14
CA THR A 606 8.32 -3.88 4.98
C THR A 606 7.96 -3.85 6.47
N PHE A 607 7.18 -2.87 6.92
CA PHE A 607 6.83 -2.71 8.33
C PHE A 607 5.53 -3.44 8.63
N THR A 608 5.50 -4.20 9.71
CA THR A 608 4.36 -5.04 10.07
C THR A 608 3.89 -4.81 11.51
N ILE A 609 2.65 -5.24 11.78
CA ILE A 609 2.06 -5.36 13.12
C ILE A 609 1.52 -6.76 13.35
N GLU A 610 1.47 -7.19 14.61
CA GLU A 610 0.87 -8.47 14.98
C GLU A 610 -0.66 -8.44 14.83
N LYS A 611 -1.24 -9.51 14.26
CA LYS A 611 -2.70 -9.72 14.19
C LYS A 611 -3.10 -10.96 14.97
N LEU A 612 -4.05 -10.83 15.89
CA LEU A 612 -4.46 -11.94 16.74
C LEU A 612 -5.04 -13.12 15.93
N ASN A 613 -4.42 -14.30 16.01
CA ASN A 613 -4.79 -15.53 15.30
C ASN A 613 -4.61 -15.50 13.77
N TYR A 614 -3.90 -14.51 13.25
CA TYR A 614 -3.58 -14.37 11.83
C TYR A 614 -2.10 -14.00 11.69
N PRO A 615 -1.52 -14.05 10.49
CA PRO A 615 -0.18 -13.52 10.29
C PRO A 615 -0.11 -12.02 10.49
N ASP A 616 1.11 -11.53 10.70
CA ASP A 616 1.39 -10.11 10.77
C ASP A 616 0.90 -9.38 9.52
N VAL A 617 0.39 -8.17 9.72
CA VAL A 617 -0.14 -7.31 8.68
C VAL A 617 0.86 -6.23 8.34
N THR A 618 1.20 -6.09 7.06
CA THR A 618 1.99 -4.96 6.57
C THR A 618 1.18 -3.67 6.71
N VAL A 619 1.78 -2.66 7.34
CA VAL A 619 1.12 -1.37 7.56
C VAL A 619 1.22 -0.48 6.32
N GLU A 620 0.20 0.37 6.13
CA GLU A 620 0.09 1.33 5.05
C GLU A 620 -0.03 2.75 5.62
N ALA A 621 0.71 3.68 5.02
CA ALA A 621 0.69 5.10 5.38
C ALA A 621 0.61 5.98 4.12
N GLY A 622 -0.10 7.11 4.20
CA GLY A 622 -0.27 8.01 3.06
C GLY A 622 -0.95 7.37 1.84
N ALA A 623 -1.70 6.30 2.06
CA ALA A 623 -2.20 5.41 1.03
C ALA A 623 -3.17 6.08 0.04
N LYS A 624 -3.89 7.14 0.46
CA LYS A 624 -4.86 7.81 -0.41
C LYS A 624 -4.21 8.68 -1.48
N ARG A 625 -3.06 9.30 -1.18
CA ARG A 625 -2.48 10.36 -2.04
C ARG A 625 -0.97 10.31 -2.18
N LEU A 626 -0.24 9.98 -1.11
CA LEU A 626 1.22 9.97 -1.14
C LEU A 626 1.72 8.76 -1.93
N VAL A 627 1.29 7.56 -1.57
CA VAL A 627 1.68 6.32 -2.28
C VAL A 627 1.33 6.40 -3.78
N PRO A 628 0.09 6.75 -4.19
CA PRO A 628 -0.24 6.92 -5.61
C PRO A 628 0.58 8.00 -6.31
N PHE A 629 0.96 9.07 -5.60
CA PHE A 629 1.79 10.13 -6.18
C PHE A 629 3.22 9.64 -6.44
N ALA A 630 3.87 8.99 -5.47
CA ALA A 630 5.17 8.37 -5.67
C ALA A 630 5.16 7.34 -6.80
N GLU A 631 4.24 6.37 -6.76
CA GLU A 631 4.19 5.28 -7.74
C GLU A 631 3.95 5.82 -9.16
N ASN A 632 3.04 6.79 -9.32
CA ASN A 632 2.79 7.43 -10.61
C ASN A 632 4.01 8.19 -11.15
N LEU A 633 4.75 8.92 -10.30
CA LEU A 633 5.96 9.61 -10.72
C LEU A 633 7.10 8.64 -11.04
N ILE A 634 7.31 7.62 -10.21
CA ILE A 634 8.33 6.58 -10.42
C ILE A 634 8.12 5.92 -11.78
N ASN A 635 6.90 5.48 -12.09
CA ASN A 635 6.59 4.85 -13.38
C ASN A 635 6.84 5.78 -14.59
N GLN A 636 6.46 7.05 -14.50
CA GLN A 636 6.72 8.02 -15.56
C GLN A 636 8.22 8.34 -15.73
N LEU A 637 8.94 8.46 -14.62
CA LEU A 637 10.39 8.69 -14.61
C LEU A 637 11.14 7.51 -15.20
N ASP A 638 10.70 6.29 -14.89
CA ASP A 638 11.28 5.04 -15.37
C ASP A 638 11.40 5.05 -16.90
N ALA A 639 10.26 5.24 -17.57
CA ALA A 639 10.16 5.31 -19.02
C ALA A 639 10.93 6.49 -19.63
N LYS A 640 10.84 7.68 -19.03
CA LYS A 640 11.47 8.90 -19.56
C LYS A 640 12.99 8.90 -19.39
N ILE A 641 13.51 8.36 -18.29
CA ILE A 641 14.96 8.23 -18.07
C ILE A 641 15.52 7.15 -19.00
N LEU A 642 14.86 5.99 -19.11
CA LEU A 642 15.31 4.92 -19.99
C LEU A 642 15.42 5.39 -21.45
N THR A 643 14.38 6.04 -21.98
CA THR A 643 14.39 6.57 -23.35
C THR A 643 15.38 7.71 -23.58
N ALA A 644 15.80 8.41 -22.52
CA ALA A 644 16.83 9.44 -22.60
C ALA A 644 18.25 8.86 -22.60
N ILE A 645 18.48 7.72 -21.94
CA ILE A 645 19.80 7.08 -21.83
C ILE A 645 20.04 6.02 -22.90
N ASP A 646 18.99 5.36 -23.40
CA ASP A 646 19.06 4.35 -24.45
C ASP A 646 18.49 4.87 -25.78
N PRO A 647 19.37 5.14 -26.78
CA PRO A 647 18.95 5.53 -28.13
C PRO A 647 18.10 4.47 -28.85
N GLY A 648 18.12 3.21 -28.41
CA GLY A 648 17.33 2.09 -28.92
C GLY A 648 15.96 1.98 -28.25
N ALA A 649 15.85 2.26 -26.95
CA ALA A 649 14.63 2.10 -26.16
C ALA A 649 13.42 2.86 -26.71
N THR A 650 12.27 2.18 -26.69
CA THR A 650 10.93 2.76 -26.83
C THR A 650 10.26 2.74 -25.46
N ALA A 651 9.49 3.77 -25.14
CA ALA A 651 8.61 3.72 -23.98
C ALA A 651 7.17 3.48 -24.44
N ASN A 652 6.29 2.95 -23.59
CA ASN A 652 4.86 3.01 -23.81
C ASN A 652 4.27 3.96 -22.77
N ILE A 653 4.36 5.28 -22.98
CA ILE A 653 3.87 6.26 -21.99
C ILE A 653 2.36 6.46 -22.21
N PRO A 654 1.47 6.10 -21.26
CA PRO A 654 0.04 6.22 -21.47
C PRO A 654 -0.39 7.67 -21.66
N ILE A 655 -1.27 7.89 -22.63
CA ILE A 655 -1.91 9.18 -22.93
C ILE A 655 -3.41 8.98 -23.11
N THR A 656 -4.22 9.97 -22.75
CA THR A 656 -5.68 9.88 -22.90
C THR A 656 -6.35 11.25 -23.00
N SER A 657 -7.55 11.30 -23.58
CA SER A 657 -8.47 12.45 -23.51
C SER A 657 -9.09 12.63 -22.12
N TYR A 658 -9.12 11.59 -21.29
CA TYR A 658 -9.70 11.66 -19.97
C TYR A 658 -8.80 12.46 -19.03
N GLU A 659 -9.16 13.73 -18.81
CA GLU A 659 -8.41 14.58 -17.88
C GLU A 659 -8.25 13.90 -16.52
N ARG A 660 -7.00 13.84 -16.04
CA ARG A 660 -6.64 13.44 -14.66
C ARG A 660 -6.98 11.98 -14.31
N GLN A 661 -6.88 11.07 -15.27
CA GLN A 661 -6.99 9.63 -15.02
C GLN A 661 -5.63 8.95 -15.10
N ASP A 662 -5.39 7.99 -14.21
CA ASP A 662 -4.22 7.13 -14.29
C ASP A 662 -4.51 5.98 -15.26
N MET A 663 -3.69 5.90 -16.30
CA MET A 663 -3.75 4.86 -17.32
C MET A 663 -2.55 3.92 -17.23
N GLY A 664 -1.71 4.01 -16.19
CA GLY A 664 -0.46 3.26 -16.04
C GLY A 664 -0.58 1.74 -16.24
N ASN A 665 -1.65 1.15 -15.74
CA ASN A 665 -1.90 -0.29 -15.86
C ASN A 665 -2.13 -0.74 -17.31
N MET A 666 -2.44 0.16 -18.25
CA MET A 666 -2.66 -0.25 -19.65
C MET A 666 -1.36 -0.55 -20.42
N VAL A 667 -0.19 -0.40 -19.79
CA VAL A 667 1.14 -0.58 -20.39
C VAL A 667 2.11 -1.27 -19.42
N ASP A 668 1.59 -1.89 -18.36
CA ASP A 668 2.42 -2.52 -17.34
C ASP A 668 2.88 -3.93 -17.75
N GLY A 669 2.36 -4.43 -18.88
CA GLY A 669 2.66 -5.74 -19.45
C GLY A 669 1.86 -6.88 -18.81
N ASP A 670 0.94 -6.58 -17.89
CA ASP A 670 0.08 -7.55 -17.22
C ASP A 670 -1.35 -7.47 -17.77
N GLU A 671 -1.72 -8.43 -18.63
CA GLU A 671 -3.06 -8.48 -19.20
C GLU A 671 -4.17 -8.70 -18.16
N GLU A 672 -3.87 -8.97 -16.89
CA GLU A 672 -4.85 -9.13 -15.82
C GLU A 672 -5.12 -7.83 -15.02
N THR A 673 -4.20 -6.86 -15.07
CA THR A 673 -4.44 -5.53 -14.50
C THR A 673 -5.23 -4.68 -15.49
N TYR A 674 -5.79 -3.56 -15.02
CA TYR A 674 -6.51 -2.65 -15.92
C TYR A 674 -6.50 -1.22 -15.41
N ALA A 675 -6.45 -0.28 -16.35
CA ALA A 675 -6.82 1.10 -16.13
C ALA A 675 -8.36 1.20 -16.18
N TYR A 676 -8.99 1.86 -15.19
CA TYR A 676 -10.45 1.98 -15.13
C TYR A 676 -10.93 3.40 -14.87
N VAL A 677 -11.44 4.02 -15.93
CA VAL A 677 -11.96 5.38 -15.95
C VAL A 677 -13.46 5.37 -15.75
N LYS A 678 -13.91 5.78 -14.56
CA LYS A 678 -15.34 5.90 -14.19
C LYS A 678 -15.98 7.22 -14.66
N ILE A 679 -15.63 7.65 -15.87
CA ILE A 679 -16.21 8.81 -16.57
C ILE A 679 -17.05 8.27 -17.73
N ILE A 680 -18.25 8.83 -17.93
CA ILE A 680 -19.12 8.41 -19.03
C ILE A 680 -18.45 8.78 -20.35
N GLN A 681 -18.32 7.80 -21.24
CA GLN A 681 -17.72 7.96 -22.57
C GLN A 681 -18.45 9.00 -23.44
N GLU A 682 -17.70 9.81 -24.19
CA GLU A 682 -18.18 10.75 -25.21
C GLU A 682 -17.55 10.49 -26.59
N ASN A 683 -18.29 10.79 -27.67
CA ASN A 683 -17.74 10.65 -29.03
C ASN A 683 -16.47 11.49 -29.19
N GLY A 684 -15.36 10.86 -29.57
CA GLY A 684 -14.07 11.51 -29.70
C GLY A 684 -13.11 11.27 -28.54
N ASP A 685 -13.55 10.64 -27.44
CA ASP A 685 -12.65 10.18 -26.39
C ASP A 685 -11.59 9.22 -26.95
N TRP A 686 -10.40 9.23 -26.35
CA TRP A 686 -9.30 8.38 -26.80
C TRP A 686 -8.37 8.01 -25.65
N TYR A 687 -7.69 6.88 -25.81
CA TYR A 687 -6.54 6.49 -25.01
C TYR A 687 -5.46 5.95 -25.96
N GLY A 688 -4.20 5.99 -25.55
CA GLY A 688 -3.07 5.70 -26.41
C GLY A 688 -1.74 5.69 -25.68
N VAL A 689 -0.66 5.70 -26.45
CA VAL A 689 0.72 5.71 -25.97
C VAL A 689 1.56 6.77 -26.70
N ASP A 690 2.44 7.48 -25.98
CA ASP A 690 3.60 8.22 -26.50
C ASP A 690 4.82 7.32 -26.39
N LEU A 691 5.45 7.05 -27.53
CA LEU A 691 6.61 6.17 -27.66
C LEU A 691 7.92 6.82 -27.17
N GLY A 692 7.84 8.09 -26.76
CA GLY A 692 8.97 8.93 -26.34
C GLY A 692 9.73 9.53 -27.52
N LYS A 693 9.83 8.81 -28.64
CA LYS A 693 10.46 9.23 -29.90
C LYS A 693 9.73 8.63 -31.10
N THR A 694 10.04 9.12 -32.29
CA THR A 694 9.56 8.52 -33.54
C THR A 694 10.26 7.19 -33.76
N VAL A 695 9.47 6.12 -33.94
CA VAL A 695 9.96 4.78 -34.27
C VAL A 695 9.09 4.15 -35.34
N LYS A 696 9.67 3.16 -36.01
CA LYS A 696 8.95 2.28 -36.92
C LYS A 696 8.00 1.37 -36.15
N VAL A 697 6.73 1.36 -36.55
CA VAL A 697 5.66 0.55 -35.97
C VAL A 697 5.16 -0.44 -37.02
N ASN A 698 5.21 -1.71 -36.64
CA ASN A 698 4.87 -2.88 -37.46
C ASN A 698 3.61 -3.58 -36.95
N ASP A 699 3.38 -3.56 -35.64
CA ASP A 699 2.17 -4.14 -35.04
C ASP A 699 1.66 -3.34 -33.83
N ILE A 700 0.34 -3.40 -33.61
CA ILE A 700 -0.38 -2.78 -32.51
C ILE A 700 -1.39 -3.80 -31.97
N ARG A 701 -1.41 -4.00 -30.65
CA ARG A 701 -2.41 -4.83 -29.96
C ARG A 701 -2.95 -4.14 -28.72
N ILE A 702 -4.27 -4.08 -28.56
CA ILE A 702 -4.94 -3.50 -27.40
C ILE A 702 -5.96 -4.48 -26.83
N LEU A 703 -5.85 -4.74 -25.54
CA LEU A 703 -6.85 -5.45 -24.75
C LEU A 703 -7.67 -4.46 -23.93
N GLN A 704 -8.98 -4.46 -24.17
CA GLN A 704 -9.96 -3.66 -23.47
C GLN A 704 -10.72 -4.50 -22.43
N GLY A 705 -11.38 -3.81 -21.50
CA GLY A 705 -12.28 -4.39 -20.51
C GLY A 705 -11.52 -4.96 -19.32
N ARG A 706 -12.16 -5.15 -18.16
CA ARG A 706 -11.55 -5.85 -17.00
C ARG A 706 -11.41 -7.37 -17.20
N ASN A 707 -12.02 -7.87 -18.27
CA ASN A 707 -11.95 -9.23 -18.80
C ASN A 707 -12.61 -9.22 -20.18
N ASP A 708 -12.52 -10.32 -20.93
CA ASP A 708 -13.05 -10.44 -22.30
C ASP A 708 -14.58 -10.24 -22.40
N GLY A 709 -15.30 -10.41 -21.29
CA GLY A 709 -16.76 -10.23 -21.22
C GLY A 709 -17.23 -8.85 -20.76
N ASP A 710 -16.30 -7.93 -20.46
CA ASP A 710 -16.66 -6.62 -19.94
C ASP A 710 -17.28 -5.71 -21.02
N HIS A 711 -18.22 -4.88 -20.61
CA HIS A 711 -18.89 -3.93 -21.50
C HIS A 711 -18.32 -2.52 -21.40
N ASP A 712 -17.55 -2.19 -20.35
CA ASP A 712 -16.87 -0.91 -20.17
C ASP A 712 -15.65 -0.80 -21.12
N ILE A 713 -15.89 -0.84 -22.43
CA ILE A 713 -14.89 -0.78 -23.50
C ILE A 713 -15.30 0.26 -24.55
N PHE A 714 -14.38 0.65 -25.43
CA PHE A 714 -14.76 1.34 -26.67
C PHE A 714 -15.39 0.34 -27.63
N GLN A 715 -16.72 0.31 -27.64
CA GLN A 715 -17.53 -0.58 -28.47
C GLN A 715 -17.33 -0.32 -29.97
N LYS A 716 -16.92 0.91 -30.33
CA LYS A 716 -16.56 1.29 -31.69
C LYS A 716 -15.52 2.40 -31.70
N GLY A 717 -14.34 2.12 -32.23
CA GLY A 717 -13.25 3.10 -32.28
C GLY A 717 -12.40 2.94 -33.54
N ILE A 718 -11.42 3.81 -33.70
CA ILE A 718 -10.46 3.80 -34.81
C ILE A 718 -9.05 4.03 -34.29
N LEU A 719 -8.09 3.26 -34.81
CA LEU A 719 -6.67 3.45 -34.51
C LEU A 719 -6.13 4.65 -35.30
N GLU A 720 -5.28 5.43 -34.65
CA GLU A 720 -4.62 6.60 -35.24
C GLU A 720 -3.17 6.68 -34.79
N TYR A 721 -2.30 7.23 -35.64
CA TYR A 721 -0.91 7.52 -35.30
C TYR A 721 -0.52 8.96 -35.63
N SER A 722 0.56 9.43 -35.02
CA SER A 722 1.13 10.75 -35.23
C SER A 722 2.63 10.77 -34.93
N VAL A 723 3.37 11.66 -35.59
CA VAL A 723 4.78 11.96 -35.27
C VAL A 723 4.95 13.13 -34.30
N ASP A 724 3.95 14.00 -34.20
CA ASP A 724 4.00 15.28 -33.47
C ASP A 724 2.93 15.44 -32.38
N GLY A 725 1.95 14.52 -32.32
CA GLY A 725 0.85 14.54 -31.37
C GLY A 725 -0.28 15.52 -31.74
N GLU A 726 -0.09 16.32 -32.79
CA GLU A 726 -1.06 17.32 -33.27
C GLU A 726 -1.78 16.84 -34.54
N ASN A 727 -1.03 16.27 -35.48
CA ASN A 727 -1.52 15.79 -36.77
C ASN A 727 -1.66 14.27 -36.73
N TRP A 728 -2.89 13.77 -36.83
CA TRP A 728 -3.21 12.36 -36.69
C TRP A 728 -3.68 11.74 -38.01
N GLU A 729 -3.17 10.56 -38.32
CA GLU A 729 -3.56 9.73 -39.47
C GLU A 729 -4.18 8.41 -39.00
N THR A 730 -5.15 7.88 -39.74
CA THR A 730 -5.89 6.66 -39.37
C THR A 730 -5.16 5.39 -39.79
N ILE A 731 -5.16 4.37 -38.92
CA ILE A 731 -4.68 3.01 -39.22
C ILE A 731 -5.89 2.11 -39.43
N GLY A 732 -6.09 1.66 -40.67
CA GLY A 732 -7.19 0.74 -41.01
C GLY A 732 -8.60 1.33 -40.85
N ASP A 733 -9.58 0.44 -40.74
CA ASP A 733 -11.00 0.75 -40.56
C ASP A 733 -11.39 0.79 -39.06
N GLU A 734 -12.62 1.23 -38.74
CA GLU A 734 -13.15 1.17 -37.38
C GLU A 734 -13.22 -0.28 -36.84
N GLN A 735 -12.79 -0.47 -35.60
CA GLN A 735 -12.77 -1.75 -34.91
C GLN A 735 -13.77 -1.80 -33.74
N THR A 736 -14.08 -3.01 -33.27
CA THR A 736 -15.04 -3.29 -32.19
C THR A 736 -14.60 -4.50 -31.38
N GLY A 737 -14.92 -4.53 -30.09
CA GLY A 737 -14.66 -5.69 -29.22
C GLY A 737 -13.54 -5.48 -28.22
N TYR A 738 -13.26 -6.50 -27.41
CA TYR A 738 -12.23 -6.43 -26.37
C TYR A 738 -10.81 -6.47 -26.92
N LEU A 739 -10.60 -6.96 -28.14
CA LEU A 739 -9.31 -7.03 -28.82
C LEU A 739 -9.30 -6.10 -30.03
N VAL A 740 -8.30 -5.22 -30.11
CA VAL A 740 -8.06 -4.32 -31.25
C VAL A 740 -6.64 -4.58 -31.74
N GLU A 741 -6.49 -4.89 -33.02
CA GLU A 741 -5.20 -5.32 -33.59
C GLU A 741 -4.94 -4.69 -34.96
N ALA A 742 -3.67 -4.43 -35.25
CA ALA A 742 -3.20 -4.04 -36.58
C ALA A 742 -1.79 -4.59 -36.79
N ASP A 743 -1.62 -5.44 -37.80
CA ASP A 743 -0.35 -6.10 -38.15
C ASP A 743 0.18 -5.61 -39.52
N ASP A 744 1.41 -6.01 -39.87
CA ASP A 744 2.08 -5.72 -41.13
C ASP A 744 2.12 -4.21 -41.49
N LEU A 745 2.27 -3.38 -40.46
CA LEU A 745 2.38 -1.93 -40.60
C LEU A 745 3.79 -1.53 -41.07
N ASP A 746 3.86 -0.42 -41.81
CA ASP A 746 5.12 0.23 -42.21
C ASP A 746 4.98 1.74 -41.95
N VAL A 747 4.71 2.10 -40.69
CA VAL A 747 4.43 3.48 -40.28
C VAL A 747 5.48 3.99 -39.30
N GLU A 748 5.91 5.23 -39.50
CA GLU A 748 6.76 5.96 -38.56
C GLU A 748 5.87 6.76 -37.60
N ALA A 749 5.88 6.41 -36.32
CA ALA A 749 5.01 7.02 -35.33
C ALA A 749 5.76 7.32 -34.03
N ARG A 750 5.38 8.41 -33.38
CA ARG A 750 5.71 8.66 -31.97
C ARG A 750 4.48 8.42 -31.09
N TYR A 751 3.30 8.77 -31.56
CA TYR A 751 2.06 8.64 -30.80
C TYR A 751 1.13 7.68 -31.50
N ILE A 752 0.48 6.81 -30.74
CA ILE A 752 -0.57 5.91 -31.22
C ILE A 752 -1.75 6.03 -30.27
N ARG A 753 -2.97 6.12 -30.80
CA ARG A 753 -4.18 6.14 -29.97
C ARG A 753 -5.32 5.35 -30.60
N TYR A 754 -6.22 4.89 -29.75
CA TYR A 754 -7.51 4.37 -30.14
C TYR A 754 -8.60 5.38 -29.77
N ARG A 755 -9.27 5.92 -30.78
CA ARG A 755 -10.27 6.98 -30.62
C ARG A 755 -11.68 6.44 -30.79
N LEU A 756 -12.52 6.64 -29.79
CA LEU A 756 -13.93 6.31 -29.77
C LEU A 756 -14.69 7.11 -30.84
N THR A 757 -15.42 6.40 -31.70
CA THR A 757 -16.26 7.02 -32.74
C THR A 757 -17.75 6.97 -32.40
N HIS A 758 -18.14 6.10 -31.45
CA HIS A 758 -19.51 6.00 -30.94
C HIS A 758 -19.54 5.67 -29.44
N ALA A 759 -20.05 6.59 -28.64
CA ALA A 759 -20.24 6.42 -27.20
C ALA A 759 -21.34 5.41 -26.88
N GLY A 760 -21.06 4.52 -25.94
CA GLY A 760 -21.98 3.46 -25.56
C GLY A 760 -22.05 2.32 -26.58
N VAL A 761 -23.00 1.41 -26.37
CA VAL A 761 -23.27 0.33 -27.33
C VAL A 761 -24.11 0.89 -28.48
N PRO A 762 -23.70 0.73 -29.76
CA PRO A 762 -24.52 1.17 -30.90
C PRO A 762 -25.95 0.61 -30.86
N GLY A 763 -26.94 1.48 -30.66
CA GLY A 763 -28.35 1.10 -30.51
C GLY A 763 -28.74 0.48 -29.16
N GLY A 764 -27.86 0.56 -28.16
CA GLY A 764 -28.02 -0.01 -26.82
C GLY A 764 -27.86 1.03 -25.70
N LYS A 765 -27.18 0.64 -24.61
CA LYS A 765 -26.94 1.51 -23.44
C LYS A 765 -25.97 2.64 -23.81
N PRO A 766 -26.30 3.92 -23.56
CA PRO A 766 -25.44 5.05 -23.91
C PRO A 766 -24.30 5.27 -22.91
N ASP A 767 -24.50 4.91 -21.64
CA ASP A 767 -23.59 5.27 -20.55
C ASP A 767 -22.68 4.09 -20.18
N LEU A 768 -21.46 4.10 -20.71
CA LEU A 768 -20.39 3.15 -20.37
C LEU A 768 -19.18 3.89 -19.80
N TRP A 769 -18.38 3.17 -19.01
CA TRP A 769 -17.07 3.60 -18.55
C TRP A 769 -15.97 2.99 -19.43
N THR A 770 -14.70 3.36 -19.22
CA THR A 770 -13.58 2.81 -20.01
C THR A 770 -12.66 1.98 -19.13
N ALA A 771 -12.47 0.71 -19.49
CA ALA A 771 -11.47 -0.19 -18.95
C ALA A 771 -10.51 -0.64 -20.07
N VAL A 772 -9.21 -0.62 -19.79
CA VAL A 772 -8.15 -1.08 -20.71
C VAL A 772 -7.18 -1.94 -19.92
N ARG A 773 -6.94 -3.16 -20.37
CA ARG A 773 -5.99 -4.11 -19.80
C ARG A 773 -4.58 -3.82 -20.28
N GLU A 774 -4.37 -3.78 -21.60
CA GLU A 774 -3.02 -3.71 -22.16
C GLU A 774 -3.02 -2.99 -23.52
N PHE A 775 -1.93 -2.28 -23.83
CA PHE A 775 -1.68 -1.56 -25.07
C PHE A 775 -0.22 -1.77 -25.48
N THR A 776 -0.01 -2.71 -26.40
CA THR A 776 1.30 -3.15 -26.85
C THR A 776 1.59 -2.67 -28.27
N ILE A 777 2.84 -2.21 -28.49
CA ILE A 777 3.38 -1.80 -29.79
C ILE A 777 4.57 -2.71 -30.13
N ASN A 778 4.63 -3.18 -31.37
CA ASN A 778 5.76 -3.99 -31.89
C ASN A 778 6.03 -5.29 -31.10
N ALA A 779 4.99 -5.95 -30.58
CA ALA A 779 5.08 -7.24 -29.90
C ALA A 779 5.78 -8.31 -30.75
N ASN A 780 5.70 -8.23 -32.10
CA ASN A 780 6.25 -9.23 -33.01
C ASN A 780 7.71 -8.99 -33.42
N LYS A 781 8.38 -7.93 -32.93
CA LYS A 781 9.77 -7.59 -33.28
C LYS A 781 10.77 -8.71 -32.91
N ASP A 782 10.37 -9.59 -32.00
CA ASP A 782 11.16 -10.73 -31.51
C ASP A 782 10.66 -12.11 -31.93
N THR A 783 9.88 -12.22 -33.01
CA THR A 783 9.44 -13.53 -33.54
C THR A 783 10.54 -14.28 -34.30
N GLU A 784 10.40 -15.59 -34.45
CA GLU A 784 11.31 -16.37 -35.29
C GLU A 784 11.24 -15.89 -36.74
N ARG A 785 12.39 -15.68 -37.36
CA ARG A 785 12.51 -15.13 -38.70
C ARG A 785 13.47 -15.92 -39.58
N LEU A 786 13.30 -15.81 -40.89
CA LEU A 786 14.18 -16.45 -41.84
C LEU A 786 15.59 -15.84 -41.73
N TYR A 787 16.60 -16.69 -41.74
CA TYR A 787 18.00 -16.28 -41.65
C TYR A 787 18.76 -16.72 -42.91
N THR A 788 18.98 -15.80 -43.84
CA THR A 788 19.67 -16.09 -45.11
C THR A 788 20.45 -14.86 -45.61
N ASN A 789 21.57 -15.11 -46.29
CA ASN A 789 22.29 -14.09 -47.07
C ASN A 789 21.95 -14.13 -48.56
N VAL A 790 20.91 -14.89 -48.96
CA VAL A 790 20.45 -15.00 -50.34
C VAL A 790 19.22 -14.12 -50.55
N GLU A 791 19.37 -13.04 -51.31
CA GLU A 791 18.31 -12.03 -51.50
C GLU A 791 16.99 -12.63 -51.97
N ALA A 792 17.03 -13.55 -52.92
CA ALA A 792 15.85 -14.18 -53.50
C ALA A 792 15.05 -15.04 -52.51
N LEU A 793 15.63 -15.39 -51.36
CA LEU A 793 15.01 -16.26 -50.35
C LEU A 793 14.47 -15.47 -49.15
N LYS A 794 14.81 -14.18 -48.99
CA LYS A 794 14.49 -13.39 -47.78
C LYS A 794 13.00 -13.36 -47.41
N ASP A 795 12.11 -13.38 -48.40
CA ASP A 795 10.65 -13.33 -48.20
C ASP A 795 10.01 -14.72 -48.03
N THR A 796 10.79 -15.75 -47.70
CA THR A 796 10.24 -17.09 -47.51
C THR A 796 9.48 -17.20 -46.19
N ASP A 797 8.21 -17.59 -46.27
CA ASP A 797 7.36 -17.82 -45.10
C ASP A 797 7.92 -18.91 -44.15
N LEU A 798 7.85 -18.61 -42.86
CA LEU A 798 8.03 -19.57 -41.77
C LEU A 798 6.68 -20.08 -41.25
N GLN A 799 6.68 -21.30 -40.72
CA GLN A 799 5.59 -21.84 -39.90
C GLN A 799 6.15 -22.06 -38.50
N THR A 800 5.61 -21.34 -37.51
CA THR A 800 6.07 -21.39 -36.13
C THR A 800 4.98 -21.90 -35.20
N THR A 801 5.40 -22.59 -34.15
CA THR A 801 4.63 -22.97 -32.96
C THR A 801 5.53 -22.74 -31.74
N ASP A 802 4.98 -22.75 -30.53
CA ASP A 802 5.79 -22.59 -29.31
C ASP A 802 6.94 -23.61 -29.20
N THR A 803 6.77 -24.78 -29.83
CA THR A 803 7.72 -25.90 -29.81
C THR A 803 8.52 -26.08 -31.09
N SER A 804 8.27 -25.31 -32.16
CA SER A 804 8.99 -25.52 -33.42
C SER A 804 8.97 -24.35 -34.38
N ALA A 805 10.02 -24.24 -35.20
CA ALA A 805 10.06 -23.35 -36.35
C ALA A 805 10.39 -24.16 -37.62
N LYS A 806 9.59 -23.98 -38.67
CA LYS A 806 9.69 -24.72 -39.94
C LYS A 806 9.81 -23.75 -41.11
N ILE A 807 10.79 -23.96 -41.98
CA ILE A 807 10.80 -23.36 -43.33
C ILE A 807 9.85 -24.16 -44.23
N LYS A 808 8.94 -23.48 -44.95
CA LYS A 808 8.07 -24.13 -45.94
C LYS A 808 8.90 -24.78 -47.05
N ASP A 809 8.37 -25.82 -47.67
CA ASP A 809 9.08 -26.58 -48.70
C ASP A 809 9.46 -25.66 -49.89
N ILE A 810 10.73 -25.66 -50.30
CA ILE A 810 11.27 -24.81 -51.38
C ILE A 810 11.97 -25.70 -52.40
N SER A 811 11.74 -25.47 -53.70
CA SER A 811 12.37 -26.22 -54.79
C SER A 811 13.36 -25.38 -55.57
N ASP A 812 14.36 -26.04 -56.16
CA ASP A 812 15.35 -25.44 -57.07
C ASP A 812 16.17 -24.29 -56.45
N ILE A 813 16.58 -24.44 -55.18
CA ILE A 813 17.46 -23.49 -54.50
C ILE A 813 18.90 -23.74 -54.93
N THR A 814 19.61 -22.68 -55.33
CA THR A 814 21.06 -22.71 -55.50
C THR A 814 21.72 -21.90 -54.39
N LEU A 815 22.63 -22.53 -53.63
CA LEU A 815 23.52 -21.85 -52.68
C LEU A 815 24.94 -21.85 -53.26
N GLU A 816 25.50 -20.67 -53.51
CA GLU A 816 26.92 -20.47 -53.82
C GLU A 816 27.80 -20.76 -52.59
N PRO A 817 29.13 -20.96 -52.73
CA PRO A 817 30.03 -21.10 -51.59
C PRO A 817 29.84 -20.00 -50.53
N GLY A 818 29.56 -20.40 -49.29
CA GLY A 818 29.30 -19.50 -48.15
C GLY A 818 27.86 -18.97 -48.05
N GLN A 819 26.98 -19.29 -49.00
CA GLN A 819 25.57 -18.96 -48.89
C GLN A 819 24.82 -19.95 -47.99
N TYR A 820 23.81 -19.44 -47.29
CA TYR A 820 23.03 -20.22 -46.33
C TYR A 820 21.55 -19.84 -46.34
N ILE A 821 20.73 -20.78 -45.87
CA ILE A 821 19.33 -20.55 -45.49
C ILE A 821 19.10 -21.18 -44.11
N GLY A 822 18.32 -20.53 -43.26
CA GLY A 822 18.24 -20.86 -41.86
C GLY A 822 17.07 -20.20 -41.15
N ILE A 823 17.01 -20.40 -39.85
CA ILE A 823 16.02 -19.83 -38.93
C ILE A 823 16.79 -19.09 -37.84
N ALA A 824 16.46 -17.82 -37.62
CA ALA A 824 16.82 -17.08 -36.42
C ALA A 824 15.65 -17.17 -35.44
N LEU A 825 15.91 -17.70 -34.25
CA LEU A 825 14.94 -17.87 -33.19
C LEU A 825 14.73 -16.56 -32.43
N LYS A 826 13.66 -16.50 -31.63
CA LYS A 826 13.33 -15.36 -30.78
C LYS A 826 14.48 -14.98 -29.85
N THR A 827 15.07 -15.98 -29.19
CA THR A 827 16.13 -15.87 -28.20
C THR A 827 17.06 -17.08 -28.27
N ILE A 828 17.99 -17.23 -27.33
CA ILE A 828 18.74 -18.47 -27.16
C ILE A 828 17.79 -19.53 -26.62
N GLU A 829 17.56 -20.57 -27.42
CA GLU A 829 16.65 -21.67 -27.10
C GLU A 829 17.43 -22.98 -26.98
N GLN A 830 16.89 -23.91 -26.20
CA GLN A 830 17.40 -25.27 -26.15
C GLN A 830 16.83 -26.08 -27.32
N ILE A 831 17.69 -26.61 -28.17
CA ILE A 831 17.27 -27.37 -29.36
C ILE A 831 17.01 -28.83 -28.98
N GLU A 832 15.79 -29.31 -29.25
CA GLU A 832 15.42 -30.72 -29.06
C GLU A 832 15.89 -31.56 -30.26
N ASP A 833 15.54 -31.11 -31.47
CA ASP A 833 15.83 -31.82 -32.71
C ASP A 833 15.88 -30.88 -33.92
N ILE A 834 16.64 -31.26 -34.94
CA ILE A 834 16.67 -30.58 -36.25
C ILE A 834 16.36 -31.60 -37.34
N GLU A 835 15.15 -31.51 -37.90
CA GLU A 835 14.73 -32.39 -38.99
C GLU A 835 15.03 -31.75 -40.34
N LEU A 836 15.99 -32.32 -41.07
CA LEU A 836 16.39 -31.86 -42.41
C LEU A 836 16.15 -32.95 -43.47
N GLU A 837 15.36 -32.63 -44.50
CA GLU A 837 15.22 -33.43 -45.72
C GLU A 837 15.54 -32.56 -46.95
N SER A 838 16.73 -32.78 -47.52
CA SER A 838 17.22 -32.11 -48.73
C SER A 838 17.56 -33.13 -49.82
N THR A 839 17.41 -32.78 -51.09
CA THR A 839 17.85 -33.62 -52.22
C THR A 839 19.39 -33.67 -52.37
N ASN A 840 20.12 -32.85 -51.60
CA ASN A 840 21.58 -32.85 -51.55
C ASN A 840 22.10 -32.95 -50.10
N GLN A 841 23.09 -33.81 -49.86
CA GLN A 841 23.66 -34.08 -48.53
C GLN A 841 25.02 -33.42 -48.27
N ASP A 842 25.58 -32.67 -49.22
CA ASP A 842 26.86 -31.99 -49.08
C ASP A 842 26.77 -30.67 -48.26
N LEU A 843 25.55 -30.26 -47.90
CA LEU A 843 25.28 -29.11 -47.05
C LEU A 843 25.62 -29.41 -45.57
N SER A 844 26.13 -28.41 -44.86
CA SER A 844 26.40 -28.53 -43.42
C SER A 844 25.30 -27.84 -42.60
N VAL A 845 24.83 -28.52 -41.54
CA VAL A 845 23.94 -27.91 -40.53
C VAL A 845 24.82 -27.28 -39.46
N GLU A 846 24.60 -26.00 -39.20
CA GLU A 846 25.33 -25.23 -38.20
C GLU A 846 24.37 -24.48 -37.28
N VAL A 847 24.81 -24.27 -36.05
CA VAL A 847 24.07 -23.53 -35.01
C VAL A 847 24.94 -22.46 -34.38
N SER A 848 24.31 -21.43 -33.83
CA SER A 848 24.99 -20.34 -33.13
C SER A 848 24.09 -19.72 -32.06
N GLU A 849 24.66 -19.30 -30.92
CA GLU A 849 23.98 -18.49 -29.92
C GLU A 849 23.93 -16.99 -30.29
N ASN A 850 24.82 -16.51 -31.18
CA ASN A 850 25.05 -15.08 -31.43
C ASN A 850 25.19 -14.69 -32.91
N GLY A 851 25.09 -15.66 -33.83
CA GLY A 851 25.21 -15.45 -35.28
C GLY A 851 26.64 -15.21 -35.79
N ILE A 852 27.64 -15.12 -34.91
CA ILE A 852 29.05 -14.88 -35.22
C ILE A 852 29.85 -16.18 -35.10
N GLU A 853 29.75 -16.86 -33.97
CA GLU A 853 30.44 -18.12 -33.69
C GLU A 853 29.52 -19.30 -34.07
N TRP A 854 29.95 -20.11 -35.04
CA TRP A 854 29.14 -21.22 -35.57
C TRP A 854 29.74 -22.57 -35.21
N GLU A 855 28.90 -23.48 -34.73
CA GLU A 855 29.24 -24.87 -34.46
C GLU A 855 28.53 -25.79 -35.46
N LYS A 856 29.27 -26.77 -36.00
CA LYS A 856 28.71 -27.80 -36.88
C LYS A 856 28.09 -28.92 -36.05
N ILE A 857 26.84 -29.27 -36.34
CA ILE A 857 26.14 -30.36 -35.64
C ILE A 857 26.69 -31.74 -36.05
N THR A 858 27.04 -32.55 -35.06
CA THR A 858 27.29 -33.99 -35.19
C THR A 858 26.32 -34.73 -34.27
N ALA A 859 25.53 -35.66 -34.83
CA ALA A 859 24.26 -36.23 -34.35
C ALA A 859 24.15 -36.87 -32.92
N ASP A 860 24.92 -36.44 -31.92
CA ASP A 860 24.88 -36.99 -30.56
C ASP A 860 24.21 -36.06 -29.51
N SER A 861 24.15 -34.74 -29.75
CA SER A 861 23.41 -33.74 -28.95
C SER A 861 23.35 -32.38 -29.66
N TYR A 862 22.31 -31.57 -29.45
CA TYR A 862 22.23 -30.19 -29.97
C TYR A 862 22.59 -29.18 -28.87
N PRO A 863 23.49 -28.20 -29.13
CA PRO A 863 23.75 -27.11 -28.20
C PRO A 863 22.58 -26.12 -28.22
N ASN A 864 22.57 -25.21 -27.25
CA ASN A 864 21.66 -24.07 -27.29
C ASN A 864 21.96 -23.21 -28.52
N ALA A 865 20.93 -22.64 -29.13
CA ALA A 865 21.08 -21.84 -30.32
C ALA A 865 20.03 -20.74 -30.38
N ALA A 866 20.42 -19.60 -30.92
CA ALA A 866 19.51 -18.58 -31.42
C ALA A 866 19.44 -18.58 -32.95
N TYR A 867 20.38 -19.26 -33.61
CA TYR A 867 20.42 -19.38 -35.07
C TYR A 867 20.70 -20.81 -35.46
N VAL A 868 19.95 -21.31 -36.45
CA VAL A 868 20.15 -22.63 -37.05
C VAL A 868 20.16 -22.47 -38.56
N ARG A 869 21.21 -22.92 -39.25
CA ARG A 869 21.33 -22.77 -40.71
C ARG A 869 21.80 -24.03 -41.40
N ILE A 870 21.46 -24.15 -42.68
CA ILE A 870 22.15 -24.98 -43.65
C ILE A 870 23.03 -24.10 -44.54
N VAL A 871 24.31 -24.45 -44.67
CA VAL A 871 25.31 -23.66 -45.41
C VAL A 871 26.06 -24.51 -46.42
N ASN A 872 26.37 -23.92 -47.58
CA ASN A 872 27.28 -24.49 -48.56
C ASN A 872 28.73 -24.16 -48.18
N ASN A 873 29.41 -25.11 -47.53
CA ASN A 873 30.84 -25.01 -47.20
C ASN A 873 31.77 -25.61 -48.28
N THR A 874 31.25 -25.92 -49.47
CA THR A 874 32.02 -26.45 -50.61
C THR A 874 32.50 -25.33 -51.54
N GLU A 875 33.38 -25.64 -52.50
CA GLU A 875 33.89 -24.66 -53.48
C GLU A 875 32.97 -24.53 -54.72
N GLU A 876 31.90 -25.31 -54.83
CA GLU A 876 31.02 -25.37 -55.99
C GLU A 876 29.59 -24.98 -55.61
N ASP A 877 28.80 -24.51 -56.57
CA ASP A 877 27.39 -24.19 -56.36
C ASP A 877 26.58 -25.47 -56.09
N ILE A 878 25.75 -25.46 -55.06
CA ILE A 878 24.88 -26.59 -54.70
C ILE A 878 23.43 -26.23 -55.04
N THR A 879 22.84 -26.98 -55.97
CA THR A 879 21.40 -26.88 -56.29
C THR A 879 20.62 -28.04 -55.68
N PHE A 880 19.52 -27.75 -54.97
CA PHE A 880 18.72 -28.74 -54.24
C PHE A 880 17.26 -28.30 -53.98
N ASP A 881 16.41 -29.26 -53.66
CA ASP A 881 15.08 -29.02 -53.08
C ASP A 881 15.16 -29.20 -51.56
N LEU A 882 14.63 -28.23 -50.81
CA LEU A 882 14.45 -28.27 -49.37
C LEU A 882 13.04 -28.74 -49.05
N ASN A 883 12.87 -30.05 -48.88
CA ASN A 883 11.56 -30.65 -48.61
C ASN A 883 11.15 -30.52 -47.14
N LYS A 884 12.13 -30.37 -46.24
CA LYS A 884 11.87 -30.24 -44.80
C LYS A 884 13.06 -29.57 -44.11
N PHE A 885 12.80 -28.53 -43.35
CA PHE A 885 13.73 -27.99 -42.37
C PHE A 885 12.96 -27.49 -41.17
N ILE A 886 12.97 -28.29 -40.09
CA ILE A 886 12.23 -28.02 -38.85
C ILE A 886 13.23 -28.00 -37.70
N VAL A 887 13.24 -26.90 -36.96
CA VAL A 887 13.92 -26.79 -35.68
C VAL A 887 12.87 -27.04 -34.60
N LYS A 888 13.02 -28.12 -33.84
CA LYS A 888 12.20 -28.40 -32.65
C LYS A 888 12.90 -27.87 -31.42
N LEU A 889 12.15 -27.15 -30.60
CA LEU A 889 12.61 -26.54 -29.37
C LEU A 889 12.23 -27.43 -28.21
N HIS A 890 13.14 -27.60 -27.27
CA HIS A 890 12.87 -28.27 -26.00
C HIS A 890 12.09 -27.33 -25.08
N LYS A 891 10.81 -27.08 -25.42
CA LYS A 891 9.89 -26.27 -24.60
C LYS A 891 8.97 -27.14 -23.76
N PHE A 892 8.72 -26.67 -22.55
CA PHE A 892 7.67 -27.20 -21.69
C PHE A 892 6.33 -26.67 -22.21
N ALA A 893 5.28 -27.49 -22.20
CA ALA A 893 3.94 -26.96 -22.35
C ALA A 893 3.60 -26.04 -21.15
N GLU A 894 2.62 -25.16 -21.30
CA GLU A 894 2.15 -24.36 -20.17
C GLU A 894 1.75 -25.26 -18.99
N PRO A 895 2.27 -25.02 -17.77
CA PRO A 895 1.92 -25.80 -16.62
C PRO A 895 0.40 -25.76 -16.37
N ALA A 896 -0.17 -26.91 -16.04
CA ALA A 896 -1.60 -27.03 -15.80
C ALA A 896 -1.86 -27.61 -14.41
N VAL A 897 -2.67 -26.90 -13.62
CA VAL A 897 -3.17 -27.39 -12.34
C VAL A 897 -4.54 -28.03 -12.56
N THR A 898 -4.73 -29.23 -12.04
CA THR A 898 -6.00 -29.98 -12.09
C THR A 898 -6.36 -30.51 -10.72
N HIS A 899 -7.65 -30.69 -10.47
CA HIS A 899 -8.15 -31.29 -9.23
C HIS A 899 -9.42 -32.08 -9.49
N ASN A 900 -9.82 -32.94 -8.55
CA ASN A 900 -11.12 -33.63 -8.57
C ASN A 900 -12.06 -33.23 -7.43
N TYR A 901 -11.73 -32.19 -6.65
CA TYR A 901 -12.68 -31.54 -5.74
C TYR A 901 -13.90 -30.99 -6.50
N PRO A 902 -15.09 -30.90 -5.85
CA PRO A 902 -16.33 -30.42 -6.48
C PRO A 902 -16.24 -29.06 -7.20
N SER A 903 -15.42 -28.13 -6.70
CA SER A 903 -15.22 -26.79 -7.30
C SER A 903 -13.98 -26.10 -6.72
N VAL A 904 -13.60 -24.96 -7.29
CA VAL A 904 -12.78 -23.94 -6.62
C VAL A 904 -13.73 -22.95 -5.96
N TYR A 905 -13.67 -22.82 -4.63
CA TYR A 905 -14.54 -21.93 -3.84
C TYR A 905 -14.06 -20.47 -3.89
N GLN A 906 -12.73 -20.26 -3.77
CA GLN A 906 -12.10 -18.95 -3.80
C GLN A 906 -10.67 -19.07 -4.37
N GLY A 907 -10.16 -18.02 -5.03
CA GLY A 907 -8.87 -18.03 -5.72
C GLY A 907 -8.97 -18.55 -7.17
N LYS A 908 -7.86 -18.49 -7.91
CA LYS A 908 -7.76 -19.07 -9.26
C LYS A 908 -6.96 -20.37 -9.18
N LEU A 909 -7.34 -21.38 -9.96
CA LEU A 909 -6.69 -22.70 -9.89
C LEU A 909 -5.17 -22.65 -10.18
N GLY A 910 -4.74 -21.71 -11.04
CA GLY A 910 -3.33 -21.48 -11.37
C GLY A 910 -2.50 -20.97 -10.19
N ASP A 911 -3.12 -20.35 -9.19
CA ASP A 911 -2.44 -19.79 -8.00
C ASP A 911 -1.72 -20.89 -7.19
N VAL A 912 -2.08 -22.17 -7.35
CA VAL A 912 -1.34 -23.28 -6.72
C VAL A 912 0.06 -23.48 -7.31
N TYR A 913 0.35 -22.87 -8.46
CA TYR A 913 1.62 -22.96 -9.16
C TYR A 913 1.98 -21.67 -9.91
N ASP A 914 1.73 -20.50 -9.32
CA ASP A 914 1.97 -19.18 -9.95
C ASP A 914 3.29 -18.53 -9.48
N GLY A 915 3.83 -18.93 -8.33
CA GLY A 915 5.01 -18.37 -7.70
C GLY A 915 4.73 -17.19 -6.77
N ASP A 916 3.47 -16.76 -6.61
CA ASP A 916 3.05 -15.71 -5.70
C ASP A 916 2.50 -16.32 -4.41
N LEU A 917 3.25 -16.22 -3.31
CA LEU A 917 2.78 -16.76 -2.04
C LEU A 917 1.56 -16.03 -1.48
N ASN A 918 1.26 -14.81 -1.96
CA ASN A 918 0.12 -14.03 -1.50
C ASN A 918 -1.21 -14.49 -2.11
N SER A 919 -1.15 -15.20 -3.24
CA SER A 919 -2.31 -15.84 -3.84
C SER A 919 -2.68 -17.09 -3.02
N LYS A 920 -3.96 -17.49 -3.11
CA LYS A 920 -4.50 -18.63 -2.34
C LYS A 920 -5.70 -19.23 -3.02
N VAL A 921 -5.70 -20.56 -3.13
CA VAL A 921 -6.82 -21.34 -3.67
C VAL A 921 -7.51 -22.10 -2.57
N TRP A 922 -8.82 -21.96 -2.48
CA TRP A 922 -9.69 -22.76 -1.64
C TRP A 922 -10.49 -23.73 -2.50
N PHE A 923 -10.30 -25.02 -2.28
CA PHE A 923 -11.05 -26.07 -2.96
C PHE A 923 -12.37 -26.30 -2.24
N GLY A 924 -13.48 -26.24 -2.98
CA GLY A 924 -14.82 -26.45 -2.44
C GLY A 924 -15.13 -27.93 -2.31
N GLY A 925 -15.36 -28.39 -1.08
CA GLY A 925 -15.63 -29.79 -0.74
C GLY A 925 -14.73 -30.29 0.40
N MET A 926 -15.01 -31.49 0.93
CA MET A 926 -14.19 -32.10 1.98
C MET A 926 -12.98 -32.83 1.39
N GLN A 927 -11.95 -33.06 2.20
CA GLN A 927 -10.78 -33.84 1.82
C GLN A 927 -11.09 -35.35 1.88
N ASP A 928 -11.87 -35.86 0.93
CA ASP A 928 -12.20 -37.29 0.82
C ASP A 928 -11.01 -38.13 0.32
N ALA A 929 -10.93 -39.40 0.72
CA ALA A 929 -9.92 -40.32 0.24
C ALA A 929 -9.98 -40.48 -1.29
N GLY A 930 -8.86 -40.20 -1.96
CA GLY A 930 -8.76 -40.17 -3.42
C GLY A 930 -8.93 -38.77 -4.04
N ASN A 931 -9.26 -37.75 -3.27
CA ASN A 931 -9.20 -36.37 -3.76
C ASN A 931 -7.75 -35.93 -3.98
N TYR A 932 -7.52 -35.12 -5.01
CA TYR A 932 -6.21 -34.63 -5.37
C TYR A 932 -6.22 -33.20 -5.91
N VAL A 933 -5.07 -32.57 -5.74
CA VAL A 933 -4.61 -31.40 -6.51
C VAL A 933 -3.31 -31.81 -7.20
N GLN A 934 -3.23 -31.61 -8.50
CA GLN A 934 -2.17 -32.11 -9.37
C GLN A 934 -1.66 -31.00 -10.28
N ILE A 935 -0.34 -30.96 -10.46
CA ILE A 935 0.36 -30.08 -11.37
C ILE A 935 0.94 -30.95 -12.49
N ASP A 936 0.62 -30.64 -13.74
CA ASP A 936 1.44 -30.99 -14.91
C ASP A 936 2.42 -29.83 -15.12
N MET A 937 3.72 -30.08 -14.96
CA MET A 937 4.75 -29.06 -15.15
C MET A 937 5.03 -28.76 -16.62
N GLY A 938 4.30 -29.41 -17.55
CA GLY A 938 4.42 -29.18 -18.99
C GLY A 938 5.50 -29.99 -19.69
N GLY A 939 6.40 -30.63 -18.93
CA GLY A 939 7.53 -31.40 -19.42
C GLY A 939 8.26 -32.12 -18.29
N ILE A 940 9.31 -32.90 -18.63
CA ILE A 940 10.07 -33.66 -17.62
C ILE A 940 11.11 -32.73 -16.96
N VAL A 941 11.02 -32.62 -15.65
CA VAL A 941 11.86 -31.79 -14.77
C VAL A 941 12.70 -32.72 -13.90
N ASN A 942 13.97 -32.38 -13.68
CA ASN A 942 14.76 -32.96 -12.59
C ASN A 942 14.35 -32.26 -11.29
N VAL A 943 13.59 -32.95 -10.44
CA VAL A 943 13.05 -32.41 -9.19
C VAL A 943 14.08 -32.60 -8.08
N GLU A 944 14.70 -31.52 -7.65
CA GLU A 944 15.62 -31.44 -6.52
C GLU A 944 14.84 -31.34 -5.20
N ASN A 945 13.78 -30.53 -5.17
CA ASN A 945 12.93 -30.38 -3.99
C ASN A 945 11.49 -29.96 -4.35
N VAL A 946 10.56 -30.22 -3.43
CA VAL A 946 9.16 -29.77 -3.52
C VAL A 946 8.76 -29.17 -2.18
N ALA A 947 8.08 -28.02 -2.19
CA ALA A 947 7.50 -27.41 -1.00
C ALA A 947 5.98 -27.24 -1.16
N VAL A 948 5.19 -27.74 -0.23
CA VAL A 948 3.76 -27.40 -0.15
C VAL A 948 3.61 -26.26 0.84
N VAL A 949 2.96 -25.17 0.42
CA VAL A 949 2.89 -23.92 1.17
C VAL A 949 1.45 -23.60 1.55
N ILE A 950 1.29 -23.20 2.80
CA ILE A 950 0.06 -22.67 3.35
C ILE A 950 0.36 -21.43 4.17
N ASN A 951 -0.62 -20.58 4.37
CA ASN A 951 -0.54 -19.51 5.35
C ASN A 951 -0.37 -20.07 6.77
N ASP A 952 0.44 -19.44 7.62
CA ASP A 952 0.69 -19.90 9.00
C ASP A 952 -0.60 -19.97 9.81
N GLY A 953 -1.62 -19.15 9.52
CA GLY A 953 -2.93 -19.18 10.17
C GLY A 953 -3.91 -20.21 9.60
N GLU A 954 -3.58 -20.91 8.51
CA GLU A 954 -4.56 -21.66 7.73
C GLU A 954 -5.20 -22.82 8.51
N GLY A 955 -6.53 -22.81 8.62
CA GLY A 955 -7.31 -23.86 9.27
C GLY A 955 -7.66 -25.00 8.33
N ASP A 956 -7.80 -24.70 7.03
CA ASP A 956 -8.16 -25.65 5.99
C ASP A 956 -6.92 -26.21 5.29
N PHE A 957 -5.92 -26.64 6.04
CA PHE A 957 -4.68 -27.21 5.50
C PHE A 957 -4.83 -28.69 5.11
N PHE A 958 -3.86 -29.21 4.35
CA PHE A 958 -3.83 -30.63 3.94
C PHE A 958 -3.62 -31.58 5.13
N ARG A 959 -4.58 -32.48 5.37
CA ARG A 959 -4.68 -33.25 6.63
C ARG A 959 -3.88 -34.55 6.60
N GLU A 960 -4.25 -35.46 5.70
CA GLU A 960 -3.66 -36.79 5.63
C GLU A 960 -3.61 -37.28 4.18
N GLY A 961 -2.41 -37.64 3.72
CA GLY A 961 -2.22 -38.02 2.33
C GLY A 961 -0.78 -38.09 1.88
N ASN A 962 -0.58 -38.21 0.57
CA ASN A 962 0.74 -38.34 -0.03
C ASN A 962 1.04 -37.17 -0.97
N LEU A 963 2.26 -36.65 -0.88
CA LEU A 963 2.88 -35.87 -1.94
C LEU A 963 3.61 -36.84 -2.87
N GLN A 964 3.27 -36.81 -4.15
CA GLN A 964 3.73 -37.77 -5.14
C GLN A 964 4.28 -37.08 -6.39
N ILE A 965 5.20 -37.76 -7.08
CA ILE A 965 5.73 -37.37 -8.38
C ILE A 965 5.52 -38.47 -9.42
N SER A 966 5.46 -38.11 -10.71
CA SER A 966 5.29 -39.05 -11.82
C SER A 966 5.86 -38.49 -13.13
N VAL A 967 6.40 -39.35 -14.00
CA VAL A 967 6.84 -38.96 -15.36
C VAL A 967 5.68 -39.06 -16.37
N ASP A 968 4.79 -40.02 -16.20
CA ASP A 968 3.74 -40.39 -17.16
C ASP A 968 2.32 -39.99 -16.71
N GLY A 969 2.15 -39.58 -15.44
CA GLY A 969 0.85 -39.27 -14.83
C GLY A 969 0.05 -40.52 -14.43
N GLU A 970 0.57 -41.71 -14.72
CA GLU A 970 -0.07 -43.01 -14.44
C GLU A 970 0.64 -43.74 -13.28
N THR A 971 1.98 -43.73 -13.31
CA THR A 971 2.85 -44.38 -12.34
C THR A 971 3.37 -43.34 -11.35
N TRP A 972 2.90 -43.43 -10.10
CA TRP A 972 3.19 -42.43 -9.06
C TRP A 972 4.17 -42.95 -8.02
N LYS A 973 5.14 -42.13 -7.65
CA LYS A 973 6.05 -42.35 -6.53
C LYS A 973 5.76 -41.36 -5.41
N THR A 974 5.52 -41.85 -4.20
CA THR A 974 5.37 -41.00 -3.01
C THR A 974 6.74 -40.49 -2.57
N ILE A 975 6.88 -39.16 -2.47
CA ILE A 975 8.07 -38.48 -1.93
C ILE A 975 7.87 -38.03 -0.48
N HIS A 976 6.63 -37.82 -0.05
CA HIS A 976 6.30 -37.55 1.35
C HIS A 976 4.88 -38.00 1.72
N THR A 977 4.67 -38.33 2.99
CA THR A 977 3.36 -38.68 3.55
C THR A 977 3.04 -37.74 4.71
N PHE A 978 1.90 -37.09 4.63
CA PHE A 978 1.28 -36.29 5.69
C PHE A 978 0.40 -37.22 6.54
N ASP A 979 0.70 -37.33 7.83
CA ASP A 979 0.11 -38.29 8.76
C ASP A 979 -0.33 -37.66 10.10
N HIS A 980 -0.36 -36.32 10.18
CA HIS A 980 -0.77 -35.57 11.37
C HIS A 980 -2.03 -34.71 11.09
N PRO A 981 -3.21 -35.32 10.88
CA PRO A 981 -4.41 -34.61 10.43
C PRO A 981 -4.86 -33.51 11.40
N GLU A 982 -4.58 -33.62 12.69
CA GLU A 982 -5.01 -32.61 13.68
C GLU A 982 -3.95 -31.54 13.99
N ASP A 983 -2.74 -31.64 13.42
CA ASP A 983 -1.62 -30.75 13.78
C ASP A 983 -0.89 -30.19 12.55
N ARG A 984 -1.28 -28.96 12.19
CA ARG A 984 -0.66 -28.19 11.11
C ARG A 984 0.84 -28.02 11.29
N SER A 985 1.31 -27.83 12.52
CA SER A 985 2.73 -27.56 12.81
C SER A 985 3.61 -28.78 12.59
N LEU A 986 3.04 -29.98 12.63
CA LEU A 986 3.74 -31.22 12.32
C LEU A 986 3.70 -31.54 10.82
N ASN A 987 2.55 -31.32 10.17
CA ASN A 987 2.43 -31.46 8.72
C ASN A 987 3.26 -30.42 7.96
N PHE A 988 3.33 -29.18 8.46
CA PHE A 988 4.07 -28.05 7.89
C PHE A 988 5.01 -27.43 8.95
N PRO A 989 6.17 -28.06 9.19
CA PRO A 989 7.07 -27.71 10.29
C PRO A 989 7.92 -26.48 10.03
N ASP A 990 8.22 -26.17 8.77
CA ASP A 990 9.04 -25.03 8.41
C ASP A 990 8.17 -23.76 8.43
N HIS A 991 8.67 -22.71 9.06
CA HIS A 991 7.89 -21.51 9.34
C HIS A 991 8.68 -20.26 8.92
N GLU A 992 8.19 -19.55 7.92
CA GLU A 992 8.69 -18.27 7.44
C GLU A 992 7.49 -17.33 7.31
N VAL A 993 7.26 -16.52 8.35
CA VAL A 993 6.09 -15.65 8.47
C VAL A 993 5.89 -14.82 7.19
N PRO A 994 4.69 -14.81 6.59
CA PRO A 994 3.40 -15.31 7.09
C PRO A 994 3.03 -16.77 6.72
N TYR A 995 3.98 -17.58 6.25
CA TYR A 995 3.72 -18.89 5.64
C TYR A 995 4.36 -20.07 6.40
N ARG A 996 3.75 -21.24 6.24
CA ARG A 996 4.31 -22.53 6.63
C ARG A 996 4.56 -23.40 5.41
N TYR A 997 5.61 -24.19 5.50
CA TYR A 997 6.06 -25.03 4.41
C TYR A 997 6.17 -26.47 4.90
N LYS A 998 5.87 -27.37 3.98
CA LYS A 998 6.44 -28.70 4.01
C LYS A 998 7.45 -28.85 2.90
N ARG A 999 8.74 -28.67 3.20
CA ARG A 999 9.83 -28.90 2.25
C ARG A 999 10.25 -30.36 2.23
N VAL A 1000 10.42 -30.89 1.02
CA VAL A 1000 10.78 -32.28 0.75
C VAL A 1000 11.91 -32.28 -0.26
N GLN A 1001 13.06 -32.86 0.12
CA GLN A 1001 14.16 -33.08 -0.81
C GLN A 1001 13.88 -34.34 -1.64
N VAL A 1002 14.18 -34.27 -2.94
CA VAL A 1002 13.88 -35.30 -3.95
C VAL A 1002 15.14 -35.74 -4.70
N ASP A 1003 16.24 -34.99 -4.61
CA ASP A 1003 17.60 -35.35 -5.09
C ASP A 1003 17.70 -35.62 -6.61
N GLY A 1004 16.99 -34.82 -7.41
CA GLY A 1004 17.14 -34.77 -8.88
C GLY A 1004 16.34 -35.82 -9.64
N GLU A 1005 15.30 -36.40 -9.05
CA GLU A 1005 14.46 -37.38 -9.75
C GLU A 1005 13.62 -36.75 -10.86
N GLN A 1006 13.49 -37.46 -11.98
CA GLN A 1006 12.70 -37.01 -13.11
C GLN A 1006 11.20 -37.12 -12.82
N ALA A 1007 10.48 -36.02 -13.02
CA ALA A 1007 9.03 -35.98 -12.96
C ALA A 1007 8.47 -34.93 -13.93
N ARG A 1008 7.27 -35.19 -14.44
CA ARG A 1008 6.44 -34.21 -15.15
C ARG A 1008 5.25 -33.76 -14.31
N TYR A 1009 4.74 -34.66 -13.47
CA TYR A 1009 3.58 -34.41 -12.64
C TYR A 1009 3.92 -34.44 -11.16
N ILE A 1010 3.29 -33.55 -10.40
CA ILE A 1010 3.28 -33.57 -8.94
C ILE A 1010 1.84 -33.61 -8.47
N ARG A 1011 1.55 -34.39 -7.43
CA ARG A 1011 0.19 -34.51 -6.90
C ARG A 1011 0.18 -34.59 -5.39
N LEU A 1012 -0.70 -33.82 -4.78
CA LEU A 1012 -1.13 -33.95 -3.40
C LEU A 1012 -2.40 -34.79 -3.37
N LEU A 1013 -2.33 -36.02 -2.83
CA LEU A 1013 -3.40 -37.02 -2.86
C LEU A 1013 -3.86 -37.35 -1.43
N SER A 1014 -5.11 -37.02 -1.09
CA SER A 1014 -5.73 -37.39 0.19
C SER A 1014 -5.88 -38.91 0.29
N THR A 1015 -5.44 -39.50 1.41
CA THR A 1015 -5.54 -40.96 1.64
C THR A 1015 -6.62 -41.36 2.64
N ALA A 1016 -7.24 -40.39 3.32
CA ALA A 1016 -8.30 -40.58 4.29
C ALA A 1016 -9.34 -39.46 4.18
N ASP A 1017 -10.57 -39.74 4.61
CA ASP A 1017 -11.67 -38.77 4.64
C ASP A 1017 -11.47 -37.80 5.81
N ASN A 1018 -11.48 -36.50 5.54
CA ASN A 1018 -11.41 -35.44 6.55
C ASN A 1018 -12.47 -34.36 6.26
N ASP A 1019 -13.35 -34.11 7.24
CA ASP A 1019 -14.49 -33.16 7.16
C ASP A 1019 -14.05 -31.68 7.26
N VAL A 1020 -13.01 -31.30 6.53
CA VAL A 1020 -12.50 -29.93 6.40
C VAL A 1020 -12.17 -29.62 4.94
N TRP A 1021 -12.16 -28.35 4.57
CA TRP A 1021 -11.77 -27.94 3.21
C TRP A 1021 -10.26 -27.95 3.05
N LEU A 1022 -9.79 -27.72 1.81
CA LEU A 1022 -8.37 -27.57 1.49
C LEU A 1022 -8.13 -26.17 0.92
N ALA A 1023 -7.20 -25.46 1.52
CA ALA A 1023 -6.64 -24.21 1.03
C ALA A 1023 -5.12 -24.37 0.85
N LEU A 1024 -4.62 -23.93 -0.30
CA LEU A 1024 -3.20 -23.93 -0.64
C LEU A 1024 -2.79 -22.53 -1.07
N ASN A 1025 -1.62 -22.08 -0.60
CA ASN A 1025 -0.99 -20.89 -1.15
C ASN A 1025 -0.19 -21.27 -2.40
N GLU A 1026 0.61 -22.34 -2.34
CA GLU A 1026 1.54 -22.68 -3.44
C GLU A 1026 2.04 -24.14 -3.32
N ILE A 1027 2.43 -24.77 -4.42
CA ILE A 1027 3.26 -25.98 -4.44
C ILE A 1027 4.53 -25.67 -5.26
N ILE A 1028 5.60 -25.30 -4.57
CA ILE A 1028 6.86 -24.93 -5.19
C ILE A 1028 7.62 -26.18 -5.65
N VAL A 1029 8.12 -26.17 -6.88
CA VAL A 1029 9.06 -27.16 -7.40
C VAL A 1029 10.42 -26.49 -7.59
N ASN A 1030 11.48 -27.12 -7.08
CA ASN A 1030 12.85 -26.61 -7.16
C ASN A 1030 12.97 -25.17 -6.63
N GLU A 1031 12.56 -24.96 -5.38
CA GLU A 1031 12.48 -23.65 -4.73
C GLU A 1031 13.71 -22.76 -5.01
N GLY A 1032 13.47 -21.57 -5.56
CA GLY A 1032 14.52 -20.63 -5.98
C GLY A 1032 15.07 -20.86 -7.40
N SER A 1033 14.46 -21.74 -8.18
CA SER A 1033 14.70 -21.88 -9.62
C SER A 1033 13.58 -21.21 -10.41
N VAL A 1034 13.90 -20.74 -11.61
CA VAL A 1034 12.88 -20.32 -12.59
C VAL A 1034 12.02 -21.53 -12.91
N LYS A 1035 10.72 -21.34 -13.10
CA LYS A 1035 9.82 -22.43 -13.50
C LYS A 1035 10.41 -23.12 -14.74
N PRO A 1036 10.43 -24.47 -14.78
CA PRO A 1036 10.91 -25.20 -15.95
C PRO A 1036 10.23 -24.69 -17.23
N GLY A 1037 11.03 -24.38 -18.25
CA GLY A 1037 10.55 -23.80 -19.51
C GLY A 1037 10.62 -22.27 -19.61
N ASN A 1038 10.82 -21.55 -18.50
CA ASN A 1038 10.92 -20.08 -18.47
C ASN A 1038 12.36 -19.57 -18.31
N GLU A 1039 13.35 -20.44 -18.52
CA GLU A 1039 14.76 -20.11 -18.34
C GLU A 1039 15.24 -19.13 -19.41
N ASP A 1040 15.68 -17.94 -18.99
CA ASP A 1040 16.32 -17.00 -19.90
C ASP A 1040 17.80 -17.33 -20.06
N PHE A 1041 18.14 -18.05 -21.13
CA PHE A 1041 19.53 -18.43 -21.41
C PHE A 1041 20.43 -17.26 -21.83
N THR A 1042 19.85 -16.08 -22.07
CA THR A 1042 20.64 -14.88 -22.39
C THR A 1042 21.22 -14.25 -21.13
N ILE A 1043 20.64 -14.43 -19.95
CA ILE A 1043 21.15 -13.81 -18.72
C ILE A 1043 21.16 -14.76 -17.53
N GLN A 1044 22.31 -14.89 -16.90
CA GLN A 1044 22.52 -15.85 -15.82
C GLN A 1044 23.32 -15.22 -14.69
N ALA A 1045 22.99 -15.57 -13.45
CA ALA A 1045 23.71 -15.07 -12.29
C ALA A 1045 23.98 -16.16 -11.26
N ASN A 1046 25.11 -16.04 -10.58
CA ASN A 1046 25.50 -16.86 -9.44
C ASN A 1046 26.12 -15.96 -8.35
N PRO A 1047 25.50 -15.85 -7.14
CA PRO A 1047 24.26 -16.50 -6.72
C PRO A 1047 23.03 -16.09 -7.55
N LYS A 1048 22.04 -17.00 -7.65
CA LYS A 1048 20.74 -16.69 -8.27
C LYS A 1048 20.01 -15.60 -7.47
N GLY A 1049 19.08 -14.89 -8.10
CA GLY A 1049 18.22 -13.93 -7.43
C GLY A 1049 17.17 -14.60 -6.53
N MET A 1050 16.59 -13.83 -5.60
CA MET A 1050 15.34 -14.22 -4.93
C MET A 1050 14.15 -14.06 -5.88
N ASN A 1051 13.00 -14.69 -5.57
CA ASN A 1051 11.76 -14.44 -6.29
C ASN A 1051 11.44 -12.93 -6.27
N GLY A 1052 11.15 -12.34 -7.43
CA GLY A 1052 10.98 -10.90 -7.60
C GLY A 1052 12.28 -10.11 -7.83
N TYR A 1053 13.45 -10.77 -7.85
CA TYR A 1053 14.77 -10.15 -8.05
C TYR A 1053 15.67 -10.98 -8.96
N GLU A 1054 15.08 -11.68 -9.93
CA GLU A 1054 15.74 -12.57 -10.86
C GLU A 1054 16.72 -11.84 -11.79
N ALA A 1055 17.66 -12.58 -12.39
CA ALA A 1055 18.69 -11.99 -13.27
C ALA A 1055 18.11 -11.26 -14.49
N TRP A 1056 16.96 -11.72 -15.01
CA TRP A 1056 16.31 -11.09 -16.17
C TRP A 1056 15.80 -9.68 -15.89
N ARG A 1057 15.61 -9.30 -14.62
CA ARG A 1057 15.27 -7.93 -14.22
C ARG A 1057 16.38 -6.92 -14.45
N ALA A 1058 17.60 -7.37 -14.77
CA ALA A 1058 18.68 -6.49 -15.19
C ALA A 1058 18.65 -6.20 -16.70
N LYS A 1059 17.61 -6.64 -17.43
CA LYS A 1059 17.40 -6.39 -18.86
C LYS A 1059 15.93 -6.26 -19.26
N ASP A 1060 15.07 -5.94 -18.30
CA ASP A 1060 13.61 -5.92 -18.46
C ASP A 1060 13.06 -4.56 -18.95
N GLN A 1061 13.93 -3.58 -19.18
CA GLN A 1061 13.58 -2.21 -19.58
C GLN A 1061 12.76 -1.47 -18.52
N LYS A 1062 12.89 -1.87 -17.26
CA LYS A 1062 12.20 -1.28 -16.11
C LYS A 1062 13.23 -0.91 -15.04
N LEU A 1063 13.69 0.34 -15.04
CA LEU A 1063 14.69 0.83 -14.09
C LEU A 1063 14.18 0.82 -12.62
N SER A 1064 12.88 0.67 -12.41
CA SER A 1064 12.28 0.50 -11.07
C SER A 1064 12.42 -0.91 -10.48
N THR A 1065 12.72 -1.92 -11.30
CA THR A 1065 13.04 -3.30 -10.88
C THR A 1065 14.55 -3.52 -10.89
N TYR A 1066 15.00 -4.59 -10.21
CA TYR A 1066 16.43 -4.93 -10.20
C TYR A 1066 16.69 -6.39 -9.88
N TYR A 1067 17.83 -6.89 -10.35
CA TYR A 1067 18.45 -8.11 -9.87
C TYR A 1067 19.24 -7.85 -8.57
N THR A 1068 19.12 -8.75 -7.59
CA THR A 1068 20.04 -8.82 -6.46
C THR A 1068 20.31 -10.27 -6.06
N PRO A 1069 21.55 -10.69 -5.73
CA PRO A 1069 21.85 -12.08 -5.40
C PRO A 1069 21.13 -12.54 -4.13
N ARG A 1070 20.70 -13.80 -4.07
CA ARG A 1070 20.10 -14.39 -2.86
C ARG A 1070 21.16 -14.59 -1.78
N GLY A 1071 20.73 -14.44 -0.52
CA GLY A 1071 21.60 -14.62 0.66
C GLY A 1071 22.37 -13.36 1.04
N ASP A 1072 23.35 -13.55 1.93
CA ASP A 1072 24.27 -12.52 2.39
C ASP A 1072 25.28 -12.13 1.30
N GLU A 1073 26.17 -11.18 1.59
CA GLU A 1073 27.15 -10.61 0.65
C GLU A 1073 28.21 -11.66 0.19
N GLU A 1074 27.81 -12.59 -0.67
CA GLU A 1074 28.71 -13.58 -1.27
C GLU A 1074 29.31 -13.04 -2.58
N ALA A 1075 30.56 -13.44 -2.86
CA ALA A 1075 31.19 -13.17 -4.15
C ALA A 1075 30.40 -13.87 -5.27
N GLY A 1076 30.26 -13.21 -6.41
CA GLY A 1076 29.41 -13.71 -7.47
C GLY A 1076 29.62 -13.00 -8.80
N HIS A 1077 28.83 -13.42 -9.78
CA HIS A 1077 28.81 -12.80 -11.09
C HIS A 1077 27.43 -12.88 -11.76
N LEU A 1078 27.19 -11.95 -12.67
CA LEU A 1078 26.08 -11.94 -13.60
C LEU A 1078 26.65 -11.86 -15.02
N THR A 1079 26.19 -12.72 -15.93
CA THR A 1079 26.60 -12.75 -17.34
C THR A 1079 25.39 -12.54 -18.23
N TYR A 1080 25.49 -11.64 -19.21
CA TYR A 1080 24.50 -11.35 -20.23
C TYR A 1080 25.09 -11.63 -21.63
N LYS A 1081 24.51 -12.58 -22.37
CA LYS A 1081 24.86 -12.97 -23.74
C LYS A 1081 24.09 -12.13 -24.75
N LEU A 1082 24.79 -11.54 -25.72
CA LEU A 1082 24.20 -10.76 -26.80
C LEU A 1082 23.90 -11.67 -28.00
N VAL A 1083 22.66 -11.62 -28.48
CA VAL A 1083 22.14 -12.54 -29.50
C VAL A 1083 22.06 -11.89 -30.87
N LYS A 1084 21.24 -10.82 -30.99
CA LYS A 1084 20.91 -10.18 -32.28
C LYS A 1084 21.78 -8.96 -32.59
N GLU A 1085 22.25 -8.26 -31.56
CA GLU A 1085 22.98 -7.00 -31.69
C GLU A 1085 24.31 -7.08 -30.94
N THR A 1086 25.31 -7.67 -31.59
CA THR A 1086 26.66 -7.83 -31.03
C THR A 1086 27.58 -6.64 -31.35
N GLU A 1087 27.20 -5.80 -32.31
CA GLU A 1087 27.91 -4.57 -32.64
C GLU A 1087 27.42 -3.42 -31.75
N ILE A 1088 28.12 -3.20 -30.63
CA ILE A 1088 27.76 -2.18 -29.65
C ILE A 1088 28.91 -1.19 -29.43
N ASP A 1089 28.57 0.09 -29.30
CA ASP A 1089 29.55 1.14 -29.03
C ASP A 1089 29.75 1.37 -27.54
N ASP A 1090 28.71 1.17 -26.74
CA ASP A 1090 28.76 1.33 -25.29
C ASP A 1090 27.91 0.26 -24.58
N VAL A 1091 28.23 0.03 -23.31
CA VAL A 1091 27.35 -0.65 -22.35
C VAL A 1091 27.03 0.34 -21.23
N ILE A 1092 25.75 0.63 -21.01
CA ILE A 1092 25.28 1.43 -19.89
C ILE A 1092 24.76 0.49 -18.82
N ILE A 1093 25.26 0.62 -17.59
CA ILE A 1093 24.84 -0.21 -16.46
C ILE A 1093 24.31 0.69 -15.36
N LEU A 1094 23.09 0.40 -14.91
CA LEU A 1094 22.42 1.08 -13.83
C LEU A 1094 22.42 0.18 -12.59
N GLN A 1095 22.95 0.69 -11.48
CA GLN A 1095 22.92 0.03 -10.18
C GLN A 1095 22.39 0.99 -9.10
N ASN A 1096 21.95 0.42 -7.99
CA ASN A 1096 21.40 1.20 -6.89
C ASN A 1096 22.39 2.27 -6.38
N PRO A 1097 21.99 3.56 -6.31
CA PRO A 1097 22.82 4.65 -5.80
C PRO A 1097 23.31 4.51 -4.36
N LYS A 1098 22.64 3.70 -3.53
CA LYS A 1098 23.00 3.40 -2.14
C LYS A 1098 23.85 2.13 -2.01
N ALA A 1099 24.00 1.33 -3.07
CA ALA A 1099 24.72 0.07 -3.07
C ALA A 1099 25.71 -0.03 -4.25
N ILE A 1100 26.68 0.90 -4.30
CA ILE A 1100 27.73 0.90 -5.32
C ILE A 1100 28.64 -0.32 -5.13
N SER A 1101 28.45 -1.33 -5.97
CA SER A 1101 29.09 -2.64 -5.86
C SER A 1101 30.59 -2.62 -6.15
N ASN A 1102 31.06 -1.66 -6.96
CA ASN A 1102 32.39 -1.69 -7.55
C ASN A 1102 32.68 -3.00 -8.31
N ALA A 1103 31.65 -3.68 -8.82
CA ALA A 1103 31.82 -4.89 -9.61
C ALA A 1103 32.70 -4.63 -10.84
N LYS A 1104 33.59 -5.57 -11.17
CA LYS A 1104 34.36 -5.52 -12.42
C LYS A 1104 33.43 -5.77 -13.59
N VAL A 1105 33.63 -5.01 -14.67
CA VAL A 1105 32.88 -5.21 -15.91
C VAL A 1105 33.84 -5.73 -16.98
N SER A 1106 33.49 -6.86 -17.54
CA SER A 1106 34.24 -7.52 -18.62
C SER A 1106 33.32 -7.81 -19.80
N VAL A 1107 33.86 -7.77 -21.02
CA VAL A 1107 33.18 -8.20 -22.23
C VAL A 1107 33.92 -9.36 -22.88
N ARG A 1108 33.21 -10.20 -23.64
CA ARG A 1108 33.80 -11.27 -24.45
C ARG A 1108 33.66 -10.98 -25.93
N ASP A 1109 34.76 -11.05 -26.67
CA ASP A 1109 34.77 -11.12 -28.14
C ASP A 1109 35.19 -12.52 -28.62
N GLU A 1110 35.43 -12.70 -29.92
CA GLU A 1110 35.97 -13.95 -30.49
C GLU A 1110 37.37 -14.33 -29.95
N GLY A 1111 38.11 -13.35 -29.42
CA GLY A 1111 39.45 -13.52 -28.84
C GLY A 1111 39.48 -13.85 -27.34
N GLY A 1112 38.34 -13.71 -26.64
CA GLY A 1112 38.19 -14.07 -25.23
C GLY A 1112 37.67 -12.92 -24.35
N TRP A 1113 37.88 -13.04 -23.03
CA TRP A 1113 37.41 -12.06 -22.05
C TRP A 1113 38.36 -10.88 -21.88
N HIS A 1114 37.80 -9.67 -21.86
CA HIS A 1114 38.52 -8.41 -21.65
C HIS A 1114 37.85 -7.61 -20.55
N GLN A 1115 38.61 -7.20 -19.53
CA GLN A 1115 38.09 -6.28 -18.51
C GLN A 1115 38.07 -4.86 -19.09
N VAL A 1116 36.87 -4.27 -19.18
CA VAL A 1116 36.64 -2.96 -19.81
C VAL A 1116 36.31 -1.87 -18.80
N GLY A 1117 35.92 -2.21 -17.58
CA GLY A 1117 35.59 -1.20 -16.56
C GLY A 1117 35.28 -1.74 -15.17
N GLN A 1118 34.64 -0.88 -14.38
CA GLN A 1118 34.17 -1.15 -13.01
C GLN A 1118 32.93 -0.31 -12.69
N LEU A 1119 31.99 -0.86 -11.93
CA LEU A 1119 30.75 -0.20 -11.50
C LEU A 1119 30.98 0.74 -10.32
N SER A 1120 31.69 1.84 -10.56
CA SER A 1120 32.04 2.84 -9.54
C SER A 1120 30.99 3.94 -9.33
N LYS A 1121 29.95 3.97 -10.17
CA LYS A 1121 28.86 4.95 -10.16
C LYS A 1121 27.51 4.24 -10.32
N SER A 1122 26.43 4.90 -9.91
CA SER A 1122 25.06 4.38 -10.06
C SER A 1122 24.65 4.26 -11.53
N LEU A 1123 25.07 5.19 -12.38
CA LEU A 1123 25.00 5.11 -13.84
C LEU A 1123 26.42 5.05 -14.37
N GLN A 1124 26.77 3.95 -15.03
CA GLN A 1124 28.10 3.72 -15.57
C GLN A 1124 28.00 3.42 -17.07
N THR A 1125 28.54 4.31 -17.90
CA THR A 1125 28.76 4.05 -19.33
C THR A 1125 30.17 3.51 -19.54
N ILE A 1126 30.31 2.48 -20.36
CA ILE A 1126 31.58 1.80 -20.66
C ILE A 1126 31.71 1.68 -22.18
N ASP A 1127 32.78 2.25 -22.74
CA ASP A 1127 33.08 2.21 -24.18
C ASP A 1127 33.51 0.80 -24.60
N THR A 1128 32.78 0.22 -25.56
CA THR A 1128 33.07 -1.09 -26.17
C THR A 1128 33.40 -0.98 -27.66
N SER A 1129 33.51 0.23 -28.22
CA SER A 1129 33.76 0.46 -29.65
C SER A 1129 35.07 -0.14 -30.18
N ALA A 1130 36.00 -0.48 -29.29
CA ALA A 1130 37.24 -1.18 -29.63
C ALA A 1130 37.02 -2.62 -30.11
N TYR A 1131 35.86 -3.22 -29.79
CA TYR A 1131 35.51 -4.59 -30.17
C TYR A 1131 34.56 -4.55 -31.37
N ASP A 1132 34.84 -5.38 -32.38
CA ASP A 1132 33.98 -5.45 -33.56
C ASP A 1132 32.65 -6.11 -33.20
N HIS A 1133 32.71 -7.21 -32.44
CA HIS A 1133 31.57 -7.88 -31.82
C HIS A 1133 31.79 -8.08 -30.31
N VAL A 1134 30.83 -7.64 -29.49
CA VAL A 1134 30.68 -8.06 -28.10
C VAL A 1134 29.65 -9.17 -28.06
N LEU A 1135 30.05 -10.32 -27.53
CA LEU A 1135 29.24 -11.53 -27.49
C LEU A 1135 28.64 -11.75 -26.09
N GLU A 1136 29.36 -11.34 -25.04
CA GLU A 1136 28.90 -11.43 -23.66
C GLU A 1136 29.39 -10.25 -22.81
N ILE A 1137 28.58 -9.86 -21.82
CA ILE A 1137 28.89 -8.87 -20.78
C ILE A 1137 28.89 -9.60 -19.44
N LYS A 1138 29.88 -9.36 -18.59
CA LYS A 1138 29.99 -9.98 -17.26
C LYS A 1138 30.28 -8.95 -16.18
N LEU A 1139 29.51 -9.02 -15.10
CA LEU A 1139 29.67 -8.25 -13.87
C LEU A 1139 30.17 -9.20 -12.78
N GLU A 1140 31.34 -8.93 -12.18
CA GLU A 1140 31.92 -9.76 -11.11
C GLU A 1140 32.15 -8.94 -9.83
N TRP A 1141 31.60 -9.40 -8.70
CA TRP A 1141 31.76 -8.76 -7.39
C TRP A 1141 32.39 -9.71 -6.37
N ASP A 1142 32.99 -9.15 -5.33
CA ASP A 1142 33.80 -9.87 -4.35
C ASP A 1142 33.09 -10.16 -3.02
N GLY A 1143 31.84 -9.72 -2.87
CA GLY A 1143 31.01 -9.97 -1.69
C GLY A 1143 31.14 -8.92 -0.58
N PHE A 1144 31.70 -7.73 -0.81
CA PHE A 1144 31.67 -6.66 0.21
C PHE A 1144 30.46 -5.73 0.11
N VAL A 1145 29.84 -5.66 -1.05
CA VAL A 1145 28.63 -4.88 -1.29
C VAL A 1145 27.74 -5.70 -2.20
N LYS A 1146 26.56 -6.03 -1.71
CA LYS A 1146 25.55 -6.75 -2.48
C LYS A 1146 25.10 -5.91 -3.68
N PRO A 1147 25.31 -6.35 -4.94
CA PRO A 1147 24.87 -5.58 -6.09
C PRO A 1147 23.35 -5.57 -6.20
N GLN A 1148 22.82 -4.42 -6.62
CA GLN A 1148 21.45 -4.26 -7.07
C GLN A 1148 21.51 -3.67 -8.47
N ILE A 1149 21.42 -4.54 -9.48
CA ILE A 1149 21.57 -4.17 -10.89
C ILE A 1149 20.18 -3.97 -11.46
N HIS A 1150 19.86 -2.72 -11.79
CA HIS A 1150 18.56 -2.34 -12.33
C HIS A 1150 18.49 -2.61 -13.82
N GLU A 1151 19.55 -2.30 -14.56
CA GLU A 1151 19.48 -2.39 -16.02
C GLU A 1151 20.90 -2.49 -16.63
N ILE A 1152 21.02 -3.28 -17.69
CA ILE A 1152 22.23 -3.46 -18.52
C ILE A 1152 21.81 -3.21 -19.96
N ILE A 1153 22.21 -2.07 -20.50
CA ILE A 1153 21.80 -1.57 -21.82
C ILE A 1153 23.00 -1.69 -22.77
N PRO A 1154 22.99 -2.65 -23.70
CA PRO A 1154 23.91 -2.66 -24.82
C PRO A 1154 23.47 -1.57 -25.81
N VAL A 1155 24.30 -0.56 -26.02
CA VAL A 1155 24.00 0.53 -26.96
C VAL A 1155 24.50 0.13 -28.33
N THR A 1156 23.56 -0.25 -29.19
CA THR A 1156 23.81 -0.65 -30.58
C THR A 1156 24.60 0.42 -31.32
N ARG A 1157 25.62 -0.02 -32.06
CA ARG A 1157 26.36 0.84 -32.98
C ARG A 1157 25.41 1.40 -34.02
N GLN A 1158 25.13 2.69 -33.95
CA GLN A 1158 24.33 3.36 -34.96
C GLN A 1158 25.24 3.81 -36.10
N GLU A 1159 24.95 3.37 -37.32
CA GLU A 1159 25.55 3.99 -38.50
C GLU A 1159 24.99 5.41 -38.65
N PRO A 1160 25.82 6.46 -38.57
CA PRO A 1160 25.31 7.81 -38.65
C PRO A 1160 24.80 8.07 -40.08
N VAL A 1161 23.53 8.46 -40.19
CA VAL A 1161 22.96 8.86 -41.49
C VAL A 1161 23.59 10.18 -41.91
N VAL A 1162 24.32 10.16 -43.03
CA VAL A 1162 25.00 11.32 -43.58
C VAL A 1162 24.51 11.55 -44.99
N ASN A 1163 23.87 12.70 -45.25
CA ASN A 1163 23.38 13.08 -46.57
C ASN A 1163 24.20 14.22 -47.18
N SER A 1164 25.05 14.86 -46.37
CA SER A 1164 25.89 15.99 -46.76
C SER A 1164 27.17 16.04 -45.94
N VAL A 1165 28.18 16.74 -46.45
CA VAL A 1165 29.41 16.97 -45.69
C VAL A 1165 29.18 17.88 -44.46
N ASP A 1166 28.09 18.64 -44.43
CA ASP A 1166 27.68 19.42 -43.25
C ASP A 1166 27.24 18.51 -42.11
N ASP A 1167 26.68 17.34 -42.40
CA ASP A 1167 26.33 16.34 -41.39
C ASP A 1167 27.61 15.76 -40.76
N ILE A 1168 28.62 15.43 -41.57
CA ILE A 1168 29.94 14.99 -41.07
C ILE A 1168 30.59 16.09 -40.22
N ALA A 1169 30.49 17.35 -40.63
CA ALA A 1169 30.98 18.48 -39.84
C ALA A 1169 30.19 18.68 -38.53
N GLY A 1170 28.90 18.33 -38.51
CA GLY A 1170 28.08 18.24 -37.32
C GLY A 1170 28.58 17.15 -36.36
N ILE A 1171 28.85 15.96 -36.89
CA ILE A 1171 29.39 14.81 -36.12
C ILE A 1171 30.72 15.17 -35.46
N VAL A 1172 31.64 15.82 -36.18
CA VAL A 1172 32.92 16.28 -35.59
C VAL A 1172 32.69 17.23 -34.41
N LYS A 1173 31.66 18.09 -34.44
CA LYS A 1173 31.34 18.98 -33.30
C LYS A 1173 30.69 18.24 -32.15
N GLN A 1174 29.90 17.20 -32.43
CA GLN A 1174 29.31 16.38 -31.38
C GLN A 1174 30.41 15.61 -30.64
N LEU A 1175 31.29 14.94 -31.38
CA LEU A 1175 32.46 14.24 -30.84
C LEU A 1175 33.42 15.16 -30.07
N GLU A 1176 33.44 16.46 -30.39
CA GLU A 1176 34.17 17.47 -29.63
C GLU A 1176 33.54 17.73 -28.25
N LYS A 1177 32.20 17.77 -28.15
CA LYS A 1177 31.50 17.87 -26.86
C LYS A 1177 31.70 16.61 -26.02
N ASP A 1178 31.88 15.48 -26.67
CA ASP A 1178 32.09 14.16 -26.04
C ASP A 1178 33.58 13.92 -25.67
N ASP A 1179 34.42 14.97 -25.69
CA ASP A 1179 35.85 14.93 -25.39
C ASP A 1179 36.66 13.88 -26.21
N ALA A 1180 36.19 13.55 -27.41
CA ALA A 1180 36.78 12.49 -28.23
C ALA A 1180 38.10 12.86 -28.91
N PHE A 1181 38.53 14.13 -28.79
CA PHE A 1181 39.77 14.64 -29.39
C PHE A 1181 40.71 15.18 -28.32
N LYS A 1182 42.00 14.91 -28.49
CA LYS A 1182 43.03 15.32 -27.51
C LYS A 1182 43.15 16.83 -27.32
N ASN A 1183 42.84 17.61 -28.37
CA ASN A 1183 42.89 19.08 -28.32
C ASN A 1183 42.15 19.71 -29.52
N GLN A 1184 41.88 21.01 -29.39
CA GLN A 1184 41.22 21.86 -30.39
C GLN A 1184 41.90 21.92 -31.76
N GLN A 1185 43.22 21.66 -31.85
CA GLN A 1185 43.90 21.70 -33.16
C GLN A 1185 43.48 20.52 -34.06
N VAL A 1186 43.16 19.37 -33.46
CA VAL A 1186 42.63 18.20 -34.17
C VAL A 1186 41.28 18.52 -34.79
N VAL A 1187 40.34 19.04 -33.98
CA VAL A 1187 39.00 19.45 -34.42
C VAL A 1187 39.10 20.48 -35.55
N HIS A 1188 39.97 21.49 -35.38
CA HIS A 1188 40.17 22.53 -36.39
C HIS A 1188 40.67 21.97 -37.72
N ALA A 1189 41.61 21.02 -37.71
CA ALA A 1189 42.14 20.39 -38.91
C ALA A 1189 41.05 19.60 -39.67
N LEU A 1190 40.22 18.83 -38.95
CA LEU A 1190 39.11 18.07 -39.52
C LEU A 1190 38.05 19.00 -40.12
N GLN A 1191 37.61 20.02 -39.38
CA GLN A 1191 36.65 21.03 -39.84
C GLN A 1191 37.15 21.80 -41.06
N LEU A 1192 38.45 22.16 -41.11
CA LEU A 1192 39.04 22.86 -42.24
C LEU A 1192 39.02 22.00 -43.51
N HIS A 1193 39.30 20.70 -43.38
CA HIS A 1193 39.28 19.76 -44.49
C HIS A 1193 37.86 19.54 -45.03
N LEU A 1194 36.87 19.34 -44.15
CA LEU A 1194 35.46 19.20 -44.54
C LEU A 1194 34.92 20.48 -45.20
N LYS A 1195 35.37 21.66 -44.77
CA LYS A 1195 35.03 22.93 -45.44
C LYS A 1195 35.53 23.00 -46.88
N ALA A 1196 36.65 22.35 -47.20
CA ALA A 1196 37.14 22.25 -48.58
C ALA A 1196 36.28 21.27 -49.40
N VAL A 1197 35.91 20.12 -48.82
CA VAL A 1197 34.99 19.14 -49.45
C VAL A 1197 33.64 19.78 -49.77
N LYS A 1198 33.09 20.58 -48.84
CA LYS A 1198 31.83 21.33 -49.03
C LYS A 1198 31.82 22.22 -50.27
N GLN A 1199 32.97 22.78 -50.66
CA GLN A 1199 33.04 23.59 -51.88
C GLN A 1199 32.87 22.75 -53.14
N TYR A 1200 33.34 21.50 -53.12
CA TYR A 1200 33.22 20.57 -54.25
C TYR A 1200 31.85 19.90 -54.30
N GLU A 1201 31.28 19.58 -53.13
CA GLU A 1201 29.89 19.11 -52.98
C GLU A 1201 28.92 20.13 -53.61
N LYS A 1202 29.06 21.42 -53.27
CA LYS A 1202 28.26 22.52 -53.88
C LYS A 1202 28.47 22.70 -55.38
N GLN A 1203 29.58 22.21 -55.92
CA GLN A 1203 29.90 22.28 -57.35
C GLN A 1203 29.45 21.01 -58.09
N GLU A 1204 28.90 20.02 -57.38
CA GLU A 1204 28.53 18.70 -57.90
C GLU A 1204 29.72 17.98 -58.58
N ASP A 1205 30.96 18.25 -58.13
CA ASP A 1205 32.19 17.67 -58.68
C ASP A 1205 32.54 16.36 -57.95
N ALA A 1206 31.84 15.28 -58.31
CA ALA A 1206 31.95 13.95 -57.68
C ALA A 1206 33.40 13.45 -57.58
N VAL A 1207 34.21 13.64 -58.63
CA VAL A 1207 35.62 13.20 -58.66
C VAL A 1207 36.44 13.91 -57.58
N LYS A 1208 36.20 15.22 -57.37
CA LYS A 1208 36.90 15.97 -56.31
C LYS A 1208 36.36 15.66 -54.92
N VAL A 1209 35.04 15.46 -54.77
CA VAL A 1209 34.43 15.06 -53.49
C VAL A 1209 35.05 13.75 -53.02
N ILE A 1210 34.99 12.69 -53.84
CA ILE A 1210 35.57 11.37 -53.53
C ILE A 1210 37.06 11.48 -53.21
N LYS A 1211 37.83 12.21 -54.03
CA LYS A 1211 39.28 12.37 -53.80
C LYS A 1211 39.60 13.06 -52.47
N HIS A 1212 38.88 14.13 -52.14
CA HIS A 1212 39.13 14.88 -50.92
C HIS A 1212 38.62 14.16 -49.68
N MET A 1213 37.53 13.38 -49.78
CA MET A 1213 37.08 12.50 -48.71
C MET A 1213 38.06 11.35 -48.45
N ASN A 1214 38.65 10.75 -49.49
CA ASN A 1214 39.77 9.81 -49.29
C ASN A 1214 40.96 10.47 -48.57
N GLY A 1215 41.26 11.74 -48.89
CA GLY A 1215 42.27 12.52 -48.16
C GLY A 1215 41.87 12.84 -46.71
N PHE A 1216 40.57 12.90 -46.42
CA PHE A 1216 40.05 13.06 -45.06
C PHE A 1216 40.25 11.76 -44.26
N LYS A 1217 40.01 10.59 -44.88
CA LYS A 1217 40.32 9.29 -44.27
C LYS A 1217 41.80 9.15 -43.91
N THR A 1218 42.72 9.53 -44.81
CA THR A 1218 44.16 9.55 -44.50
C THR A 1218 44.50 10.48 -43.33
N LEU A 1219 43.78 11.60 -43.19
CA LEU A 1219 43.94 12.49 -42.03
C LEU A 1219 43.45 11.79 -40.74
N LEU A 1220 42.32 11.08 -40.79
CA LEU A 1220 41.83 10.29 -39.65
C LEU A 1220 42.83 9.21 -39.24
N ASP A 1221 43.40 8.45 -40.19
CA ASP A 1221 44.44 7.45 -39.94
C ASP A 1221 45.62 8.06 -39.17
N TYR A 1222 46.11 9.20 -39.65
CA TYR A 1222 47.20 9.92 -38.99
C TYR A 1222 46.83 10.35 -37.56
N GLN A 1223 45.63 10.89 -37.34
CA GLN A 1223 45.19 11.29 -36.00
C GLN A 1223 45.08 10.08 -35.07
N LYS A 1224 44.63 8.94 -35.59
CA LYS A 1224 44.48 7.70 -34.83
C LYS A 1224 45.82 7.09 -34.44
N GLU A 1225 46.75 6.94 -35.38
CA GLU A 1225 48.12 6.43 -35.14
C GLU A 1225 48.88 7.26 -34.08
N ASN A 1226 48.56 8.56 -33.96
CA ASN A 1226 49.20 9.47 -33.00
C ASN A 1226 48.43 9.62 -31.67
N ASN A 1227 47.39 8.82 -31.44
CA ASN A 1227 46.53 8.89 -30.25
C ASN A 1227 45.97 10.31 -30.02
N LEU A 1228 45.50 10.95 -31.09
CA LEU A 1228 44.94 12.31 -31.07
C LEU A 1228 43.41 12.32 -31.13
N ILE A 1229 42.80 11.18 -31.45
CA ILE A 1229 41.36 10.92 -31.55
C ILE A 1229 41.04 9.58 -30.87
N SER A 1230 39.86 9.44 -30.27
CA SER A 1230 39.40 8.17 -29.68
C SER A 1230 39.14 7.09 -30.75
N GLU A 1231 39.06 5.82 -30.35
CA GLU A 1231 38.67 4.72 -31.26
C GLU A 1231 37.27 4.94 -31.83
N LYS A 1232 36.29 5.22 -30.96
CA LYS A 1232 34.93 5.59 -31.33
C LYS A 1232 34.90 6.70 -32.39
N ALA A 1233 35.53 7.84 -32.13
CA ALA A 1233 35.53 8.96 -33.07
C ALA A 1233 36.24 8.65 -34.39
N TYR A 1234 37.31 7.84 -34.37
CA TYR A 1234 37.97 7.38 -35.58
C TYR A 1234 37.04 6.48 -36.40
N LYS A 1235 36.48 5.42 -35.81
CA LYS A 1235 35.56 4.49 -36.49
C LYS A 1235 34.34 5.24 -37.03
N THR A 1236 33.65 6.05 -36.20
CA THR A 1236 32.49 6.85 -36.63
C THR A 1236 32.82 7.73 -37.83
N LEU A 1237 33.90 8.53 -37.75
CA LEU A 1237 34.26 9.44 -38.84
C LEU A 1237 34.72 8.72 -40.11
N TYR A 1238 35.33 7.55 -39.96
CA TYR A 1238 35.76 6.73 -41.08
C TYR A 1238 34.57 6.09 -41.79
N THR A 1239 33.63 5.50 -41.05
CA THR A 1239 32.39 4.91 -41.56
C THR A 1239 31.54 5.93 -42.31
N VAL A 1240 31.27 7.10 -41.72
CA VAL A 1240 30.49 8.14 -42.42
C VAL A 1240 31.21 8.71 -43.64
N SER A 1241 32.55 8.68 -43.64
CA SER A 1241 33.31 9.06 -44.81
C SER A 1241 33.13 8.05 -45.94
N ASP A 1242 33.06 6.75 -45.63
CA ASP A 1242 32.80 5.70 -46.60
C ASP A 1242 31.38 5.74 -47.16
N ALA A 1243 30.37 5.85 -46.28
CA ALA A 1243 28.98 5.99 -46.70
C ALA A 1243 28.79 7.24 -47.60
N PHE A 1244 29.40 8.36 -47.23
CA PHE A 1244 29.35 9.57 -48.06
C PHE A 1244 30.13 9.42 -49.37
N ILE A 1245 31.25 8.69 -49.39
CA ILE A 1245 31.95 8.40 -50.65
C ILE A 1245 31.07 7.54 -51.57
N GLU A 1246 30.41 6.52 -51.03
CA GLU A 1246 29.53 5.61 -51.78
C GLU A 1246 28.34 6.34 -52.42
N GLN A 1247 27.74 7.30 -51.72
CA GLN A 1247 26.67 8.15 -52.29
C GLN A 1247 27.10 8.96 -53.52
N TRP A 1248 28.39 9.28 -53.65
CA TRP A 1248 28.93 10.07 -54.75
C TRP A 1248 29.57 9.20 -55.86
N GLN A 1249 29.61 7.87 -55.68
CA GLN A 1249 30.01 6.89 -56.69
C GLN A 1249 28.84 6.58 -57.62
#